data_AF-A0A7Y6Q019-F1
#
_entry.id   AF-A0A7Y6Q019-F1
#
_cell.length_a   1.000
_cell.length_b   1.000
_cell.length_c   1.000
_cell.angle_alpha   90.00
_cell.angle_beta   90.00
_cell.angle_gamma   90.00
#
_symmetry.space_group_name_H-M   'P 1'
#
loop_
_entity.id
_entity.type
_entity.pdbx_description
1 polymer ?
#
loop_
_entity_poly.entity_id
_entity_poly.type
_entity_poly.pdbx_seq_one_letter_code
_entity_poly.pdbx_strand_id
1 'polypeptide(L)'
;MGTVDQTMPALFAPSSGSDELLPIAQLGVGPDGSAVLARKGEQLIEQLALAFGPASPRWAALEARLRIAGSVDHPGVRNVLGIEASTVTLEGDNTPLLAELVEQDRVDIVRAMGILGELARAVAAAHHVGIVHGRLDPWAVHVGANDRPRIELTGLALRAESHPWTLKCRAPEIVDGAEPDAAADVYAIGALLEIFAMTRDVHDGARSIIADATAADPEARPSATTLVRRLTGASTLVTRQTLDEIEVARPSRPALGLQLGRFELAKQLGAGAMGEVWEARDSAGGPNVAIKLLKPEIAGDAELLRRFRKEGRVLAKVGSPYIANFVDLNEDKGFHYLVLELVSGGSVAGALRRLGKLPERLSLGIVADTCRALAEPHRLGIVHRDIKPDNLMFVRPGIELEAQPIGQVVKLGDFGIARLVESSGAADGATREGAVLGTPEFMAPEQCQGAQVTPATDVYALGCNLFALIAGRPPFPTQDDNAMAVILQHLREAPPKLDAIVPEVSPQVADLVGRCLEKDPKQRPQDAAEVLAVIEQLCDGTAALITAHPAPPIVRESSVQTYSFEWELQSSPEALWPFVSNTEKMNRATGLAPVRFEIESMGKSSPNTTGNQRVAGLNLKWREHPYEWIEGSRHVVLRVFEKGVLRWYVSEVSLERTAGGGTKLRNTVRLEPRGFIARLLAKWELGMKYRRKLDKVYTRIDSVLSAGPRPEIDPIDPEVSVSPAGQAHVAELQTKLVEQGVDERAAEALGSYLLHASDQDVARLRPIELANKFALPEDDLIDACLHATKLGSLAMVWDVICPSCKIPSNVVDSLKKIEEHGSCKTCNIGYDVDFSRAIELAFRASPDIRDVETRTYCIGGPAHFPHVAAQVRLQPGERFALPLTLAPGYYLVRSPQLPRSHELRVTASGGVRRIDLTLGESAENPPLTAGDQLLTLVNPAPREVVVRVERAGDRAFALSAARAMSSAAFRELFPDQQLAPGRLLAVTQATLLVAQLDDAQRLFAELGDSKAFPVAARFFEIVGGLAKEFGGTLLKTFGGLAICAFERPGPAVDAALALAAAVDAHPVTAGRKCHVAVHRGPMMALTQGGRLDYFGQNVELALAALASVPAGTVGVTQAVCQDAGVAERLTRVPEQGMLPLAGSWMLQLRPVATAPSKRG
;
A
#
# COMPACT_ATOMS: atom_id res chain seq x y z
N MET A 1 -42.53 48.25 -3.51
CA MET A 1 -42.53 49.70 -3.82
C MET A 1 -42.72 50.45 -2.52
N GLY A 2 -41.82 51.38 -2.20
CA GLY A 2 -41.96 52.39 -1.15
C GLY A 2 -41.01 53.53 -1.49
N THR A 3 -41.52 54.75 -1.59
CA THR A 3 -40.71 55.95 -1.80
C THR A 3 -39.75 56.13 -0.64
N VAL A 4 -38.47 56.38 -0.95
CA VAL A 4 -37.44 56.77 0.03
C VAL A 4 -37.92 58.02 0.75
N ASP A 5 -38.43 57.86 1.97
CA ASP A 5 -38.71 58.97 2.85
C ASP A 5 -37.38 59.62 3.22
N GLN A 6 -37.22 60.91 2.95
CA GLN A 6 -35.99 61.69 3.22
C GLN A 6 -35.76 61.91 4.72
N THR A 7 -36.52 61.24 5.58
CA THR A 7 -36.40 61.28 7.04
C THR A 7 -35.76 60.01 7.61
N MET A 8 -34.82 59.37 6.89
CA MET A 8 -33.99 58.33 7.50
C MET A 8 -33.24 58.90 8.71
N PRO A 9 -33.32 58.27 9.91
CA PRO A 9 -32.69 58.80 11.11
C PRO A 9 -31.19 59.01 10.90
N ALA A 10 -30.65 60.14 11.37
CA ALA A 10 -29.23 60.49 11.32
C ALA A 10 -28.28 59.48 12.01
N LEU A 11 -28.80 58.36 12.52
CA LEU A 11 -28.09 57.23 13.12
C LEU A 11 -27.20 56.47 12.12
N PHE A 12 -27.38 56.65 10.81
CA PHE A 12 -26.64 55.91 9.77
C PHE A 12 -25.72 56.79 8.90
N ALA A 13 -25.34 57.99 9.37
CA ALA A 13 -24.38 58.83 8.63
C ALA A 13 -23.00 58.14 8.54
N PRO A 14 -22.39 58.04 7.35
CA PRO A 14 -21.14 57.31 7.16
C PRO A 14 -19.99 57.97 7.94
N SER A 15 -19.33 57.20 8.81
CA SER A 15 -18.02 57.57 9.36
C SER A 15 -16.94 57.18 8.36
N SER A 16 -16.03 58.11 8.09
CA SER A 16 -15.05 58.04 7.00
C SER A 16 -14.09 56.84 7.12
N GLY A 17 -14.32 55.81 6.31
CA GLY A 17 -13.41 54.66 6.15
C GLY A 17 -13.96 53.59 5.18
N SER A 18 -13.45 53.58 3.95
CA SER A 18 -13.43 52.55 2.88
C SER A 18 -14.50 51.45 2.71
N ASP A 19 -15.72 51.57 3.26
CA ASP A 19 -16.85 50.67 2.94
C ASP A 19 -18.19 51.40 3.15
N GLU A 20 -18.62 52.21 2.17
CA GLU A 20 -19.85 53.03 2.29
C GLU A 20 -21.12 52.15 2.28
N LEU A 21 -21.89 52.24 3.36
CA LEU A 21 -23.24 51.67 3.49
C LEU A 21 -24.28 52.62 2.89
N LEU A 22 -25.00 52.16 1.87
CA LEU A 22 -26.04 52.93 1.17
C LEU A 22 -27.44 52.39 1.53
N PRO A 23 -28.22 53.08 2.38
CA PRO A 23 -29.55 52.61 2.74
C PRO A 23 -30.53 52.72 1.55
N ILE A 24 -31.36 51.69 1.37
CA ILE A 24 -32.32 51.54 0.26
C ILE A 24 -33.76 51.75 0.74
N ALA A 25 -34.16 51.10 1.85
CA ALA A 25 -35.54 51.14 2.34
C ALA A 25 -35.62 50.87 3.84
N GLN A 26 -36.54 51.54 4.55
CA GLN A 26 -36.85 51.20 5.94
C GLN A 26 -37.85 50.04 5.96
N LEU A 27 -37.46 48.92 6.58
CA LEU A 27 -38.25 47.68 6.61
C LEU A 27 -39.17 47.58 7.84
N GLY A 28 -38.91 48.36 8.88
CA GLY A 28 -39.77 48.42 10.07
C GLY A 28 -39.17 49.18 11.24
N VAL A 29 -40.05 49.63 12.14
CA VAL A 29 -39.70 50.17 13.46
C VAL A 29 -40.57 49.47 14.50
N GLY A 30 -39.95 48.95 15.54
CA GLY A 30 -40.61 48.26 16.64
C GLY A 30 -39.95 48.55 17.98
N PRO A 31 -40.45 47.96 19.08
CA PRO A 31 -39.95 48.21 20.43
C PRO A 31 -38.49 47.81 20.64
N ASP A 32 -37.95 46.87 19.84
CA ASP A 32 -36.56 46.41 19.97
C ASP A 32 -35.57 47.18 19.07
N GLY A 33 -36.08 48.03 18.16
CA GLY A 33 -35.23 48.81 17.26
C GLY A 33 -35.85 49.06 15.89
N SER A 34 -35.02 49.39 14.92
CA SER A 34 -35.41 49.63 13.55
C SER A 34 -34.61 48.77 12.58
N ALA A 35 -35.26 48.32 11.51
CA ALA A 35 -34.67 47.51 10.45
C ALA A 35 -34.59 48.31 9.15
N VAL A 36 -33.43 48.33 8.52
CA VAL A 36 -33.16 49.05 7.26
C VAL A 36 -32.50 48.10 6.27
N LEU A 37 -33.06 48.03 5.06
CA LEU A 37 -32.40 47.41 3.92
C LEU A 37 -31.37 48.39 3.36
N ALA A 38 -30.13 47.95 3.22
CA ALA A 38 -29.01 48.74 2.72
C ALA A 38 -28.17 47.94 1.73
N ARG A 39 -27.28 48.62 1.01
CA ARG A 39 -26.27 48.04 0.15
C ARG A 39 -24.89 48.35 0.70
N LYS A 40 -24.04 47.33 0.82
CA LYS A 40 -22.63 47.45 1.18
C LYS A 40 -21.82 46.87 0.02
N GLY A 41 -21.16 47.73 -0.76
CA GLY A 41 -20.58 47.33 -2.06
C GLY A 41 -21.67 46.89 -3.06
N GLU A 42 -21.60 45.66 -3.58
CA GLU A 42 -22.65 45.08 -4.44
C GLU A 42 -23.66 44.23 -3.66
N GLN A 43 -23.42 43.96 -2.38
CA GLN A 43 -24.26 43.07 -1.56
C GLN A 43 -25.42 43.81 -0.91
N LEU A 44 -26.62 43.22 -0.98
CA LEU A 44 -27.80 43.66 -0.24
C LEU A 44 -27.72 43.11 1.20
N ILE A 45 -27.91 43.98 2.18
CA ILE A 45 -27.89 43.63 3.60
C ILE A 45 -29.11 44.21 4.32
N GLU A 46 -29.53 43.59 5.41
CA GLU A 46 -30.49 44.17 6.35
C GLU A 46 -29.78 44.50 7.65
N GLN A 47 -29.78 45.78 8.00
CA GLN A 47 -29.14 46.31 9.19
C GLN A 47 -30.20 46.63 10.24
N LEU A 48 -30.05 46.01 11.40
CA LEU A 48 -30.95 46.12 12.55
C LEU A 48 -30.29 47.01 13.59
N ALA A 49 -30.74 48.25 13.73
CA ALA A 49 -30.29 49.15 14.79
C ALA A 49 -31.16 48.99 16.02
N LEU A 50 -30.58 48.53 17.12
CA LEU A 50 -31.29 48.11 18.32
C LEU A 50 -31.44 49.26 19.32
N ALA A 51 -32.57 49.31 20.01
CA ALA A 51 -32.86 50.31 21.05
C ALA A 51 -32.07 50.07 22.36
N PHE A 52 -31.31 48.99 22.43
CA PHE A 52 -30.48 48.60 23.58
C PHE A 52 -29.07 48.20 23.12
N GLY A 53 -28.06 48.56 23.91
CA GLY A 53 -26.66 48.34 23.57
C GLY A 53 -25.95 47.24 24.37
N PRO A 54 -24.64 47.06 24.15
CA PRO A 54 -23.83 45.96 24.71
C PRO A 54 -23.85 45.78 26.23
N ALA A 55 -24.17 46.84 26.99
CA ALA A 55 -24.27 46.79 28.44
C ALA A 55 -25.61 46.24 28.98
N SER A 56 -26.61 46.00 28.11
CA SER A 56 -27.92 45.49 28.51
C SER A 56 -27.91 43.96 28.62
N PRO A 57 -28.54 43.36 29.65
CA PRO A 57 -28.75 41.91 29.71
C PRO A 57 -29.46 41.36 28.46
N ARG A 58 -30.31 42.15 27.81
CA ARG A 58 -30.99 41.78 26.56
C ARG A 58 -30.01 41.64 25.38
N TRP A 59 -28.92 42.40 25.37
CA TRP A 59 -27.87 42.28 24.34
C TRP A 59 -27.10 40.97 24.50
N ALA A 60 -26.71 40.62 25.72
CA ALA A 60 -25.99 39.37 25.99
C ALA A 60 -26.82 38.13 25.60
N ALA A 61 -28.14 38.16 25.85
CA ALA A 61 -29.06 37.10 25.44
C ALA A 61 -29.18 37.01 23.90
N LEU A 62 -29.27 38.15 23.22
CA LEU A 62 -29.31 38.20 21.75
C LEU A 62 -28.01 37.68 21.13
N GLU A 63 -26.84 38.09 21.63
CA GLU A 63 -25.55 37.67 21.09
C GLU A 63 -25.34 36.15 21.25
N ALA A 64 -25.70 35.60 22.41
CA ALA A 64 -25.66 34.15 22.65
C ALA A 64 -26.57 33.40 21.68
N ARG A 65 -27.78 33.91 21.47
CA ARG A 65 -28.75 33.35 20.53
C ARG A 65 -28.27 33.40 19.08
N LEU A 66 -27.72 34.52 18.62
CA LEU A 66 -27.22 34.68 17.26
C LEU A 66 -25.98 33.82 16.97
N ARG A 67 -25.14 33.56 17.98
CA ARG A 67 -24.00 32.64 17.85
C ARG A 67 -24.45 31.20 17.59
N ILE A 68 -25.52 30.76 18.26
CA ILE A 68 -26.13 29.45 18.00
C ILE A 68 -26.84 29.48 16.65
N ALA A 69 -27.51 30.58 16.28
CA ALA A 69 -28.21 30.71 15.00
C ALA A 69 -27.26 30.63 13.81
N GLY A 70 -26.06 31.21 13.91
CA GLY A 70 -25.01 31.10 12.90
C GLY A 70 -24.48 29.68 12.68
N SER A 71 -24.84 28.72 13.53
CA SER A 71 -24.51 27.30 13.33
C SER A 71 -25.60 26.52 12.58
N VAL A 72 -26.75 27.14 12.29
CA VAL A 72 -27.85 26.52 11.55
C VAL A 72 -27.58 26.60 10.05
N ASP A 73 -27.00 25.53 9.49
CA ASP A 73 -26.76 25.39 8.05
C ASP A 73 -28.05 24.96 7.32
N HIS A 74 -28.97 25.91 7.11
CA HIS A 74 -30.23 25.67 6.41
C HIS A 74 -30.57 26.83 5.43
N PRO A 75 -30.91 26.56 4.16
CA PRO A 75 -31.14 27.59 3.15
C PRO A 75 -32.35 28.50 3.43
N GLY A 76 -33.32 27.99 4.21
CA GLY A 76 -34.46 28.75 4.71
C GLY A 76 -34.17 29.65 5.92
N VAL A 77 -32.92 29.71 6.41
CA VAL A 77 -32.51 30.60 7.51
C VAL A 77 -31.55 31.67 6.95
N ARG A 78 -31.79 32.94 7.29
CA ARG A 78 -30.97 34.07 6.85
C ARG A 78 -29.69 34.16 7.67
N ASN A 79 -28.57 34.39 6.97
CA ASN A 79 -27.26 34.44 7.60
C ASN A 79 -27.06 35.75 8.39
N VAL A 80 -26.43 35.63 9.55
CA VAL A 80 -25.90 36.78 10.31
C VAL A 80 -24.53 37.12 9.75
N LEU A 81 -24.40 38.32 9.17
CA LEU A 81 -23.17 38.80 8.55
C LEU A 81 -22.27 39.56 9.55
N GLY A 82 -22.84 40.13 10.60
CA GLY A 82 -22.05 40.84 11.62
C GLY A 82 -22.88 41.36 12.80
N ILE A 83 -22.22 41.60 13.93
CA ILE A 83 -22.82 42.17 15.15
C ILE A 83 -21.85 43.21 15.70
N GLU A 84 -22.26 44.47 15.77
CA GLU A 84 -21.40 45.60 16.14
C GLU A 84 -22.18 46.64 16.98
N ALA A 85 -21.71 46.94 18.20
CA ALA A 85 -22.08 48.14 18.96
C ALA A 85 -23.54 48.63 18.84
N SER A 86 -24.53 47.80 19.22
CA SER A 86 -26.00 48.01 19.08
C SER A 86 -26.63 47.75 17.71
N THR A 87 -25.88 47.16 16.77
CA THR A 87 -26.34 46.82 15.42
C THR A 87 -26.15 45.34 15.12
N VAL A 88 -27.12 44.71 14.46
CA VAL A 88 -27.01 43.37 13.87
C VAL A 88 -27.17 43.47 12.36
N THR A 89 -26.27 42.86 11.60
CA THR A 89 -26.31 42.83 10.13
C THR A 89 -26.66 41.43 9.66
N LEU A 90 -27.73 41.32 8.88
CA LEU A 90 -28.19 40.10 8.24
C LEU A 90 -28.01 40.18 6.72
N GLU A 91 -27.97 39.02 6.07
CA GLU A 91 -28.08 38.90 4.63
C GLU A 91 -29.41 39.51 4.15
N GLY A 92 -29.36 40.51 3.28
CA GLY A 92 -30.54 41.22 2.80
C GLY A 92 -31.31 40.39 1.79
N ASP A 93 -32.65 40.40 1.88
CA ASP A 93 -33.53 39.71 0.94
C ASP A 93 -34.40 40.74 0.20
N ASN A 94 -34.57 40.59 -1.12
CA ASN A 94 -35.41 41.47 -1.93
C ASN A 94 -36.75 40.83 -2.33
N THR A 95 -37.05 39.67 -1.76
CA THR A 95 -38.24 38.90 -2.07
C THR A 95 -39.44 39.37 -1.24
N PRO A 96 -40.68 39.23 -1.75
CA PRO A 96 -41.86 39.69 -1.05
C PRO A 96 -42.06 38.94 0.27
N LEU A 97 -42.67 39.62 1.24
CA LEU A 97 -43.08 38.99 2.48
C LEU A 97 -44.28 38.07 2.27
N LEU A 98 -44.42 37.05 3.12
CA LEU A 98 -45.58 36.17 3.10
C LEU A 98 -46.88 36.97 3.30
N ALA A 99 -46.85 38.03 4.13
CA ALA A 99 -47.96 38.97 4.29
C ALA A 99 -48.45 39.56 2.95
N GLU A 100 -47.53 40.00 2.09
CA GLU A 100 -47.88 40.59 0.78
C GLU A 100 -48.51 39.54 -0.14
N LEU A 101 -48.07 38.28 -0.05
CA LEU A 101 -48.64 37.19 -0.83
C LEU A 101 -50.05 36.81 -0.39
N VAL A 102 -50.32 36.86 0.91
CA VAL A 102 -51.66 36.65 1.50
C VAL A 102 -52.59 37.79 1.08
N GLU A 103 -52.17 39.05 1.22
CA GLU A 103 -52.99 40.23 0.87
C GLU A 103 -53.37 40.27 -0.61
N GLN A 104 -52.46 39.83 -1.48
CA GLN A 104 -52.67 39.84 -2.92
C GLN A 104 -53.41 38.59 -3.42
N ASP A 105 -53.81 37.68 -2.52
CA ASP A 105 -54.54 36.43 -2.80
C ASP A 105 -53.86 35.54 -3.87
N ARG A 106 -52.52 35.62 -3.96
CA ARG A 106 -51.71 34.98 -5.02
C ARG A 106 -51.30 33.53 -4.74
N VAL A 107 -51.72 32.99 -3.60
CA VAL A 107 -51.31 31.67 -3.11
C VAL A 107 -52.55 30.85 -2.79
N ASP A 108 -52.78 29.77 -3.54
CA ASP A 108 -53.82 28.81 -3.20
C ASP A 108 -53.40 27.91 -2.03
N ILE A 109 -54.35 27.15 -1.48
CA ILE A 109 -54.11 26.35 -0.28
C ILE A 109 -53.03 25.27 -0.50
N VAL A 110 -52.89 24.73 -1.72
CA VAL A 110 -51.89 23.70 -2.03
C VAL A 110 -50.51 24.34 -2.06
N ARG A 111 -50.39 25.49 -2.73
CA ARG A 111 -49.16 26.29 -2.76
C ARG A 111 -48.79 26.79 -1.36
N ALA A 112 -49.76 27.18 -0.54
CA ALA A 112 -49.57 27.57 0.86
C ALA A 112 -49.03 26.41 1.68
N MET A 113 -49.56 25.19 1.53
CA MET A 113 -49.05 23.99 2.21
C MET A 113 -47.61 23.66 1.79
N GLY A 114 -47.25 23.90 0.53
CA GLY A 114 -45.87 23.79 0.04
C GLY A 114 -44.93 24.78 0.72
N ILE A 115 -45.28 26.07 0.70
CA ILE A 115 -44.51 27.14 1.36
C ILE A 115 -44.37 26.85 2.86
N LEU A 116 -45.46 26.54 3.55
CA LEU A 116 -45.44 26.28 4.99
C LEU A 116 -44.74 24.97 5.35
N GLY A 117 -44.70 23.99 4.45
CA GLY A 117 -43.92 22.76 4.61
C GLY A 117 -42.41 23.00 4.56
N GLU A 118 -41.93 23.88 3.68
CA GLU A 118 -40.55 24.36 3.68
C GLU A 118 -40.23 25.24 4.90
N LEU A 119 -41.19 26.06 5.34
CA LEU A 119 -41.04 26.88 6.54
C LEU A 119 -40.87 26.00 7.78
N ALA A 120 -41.69 24.95 7.91
CA ALA A 120 -41.60 23.99 9.00
C ALA A 120 -40.27 23.22 9.01
N ARG A 121 -39.63 23.00 7.84
CA ARG A 121 -38.27 22.42 7.76
C ARG A 121 -37.22 23.36 8.34
N ALA A 122 -37.28 24.65 8.01
CA ALA A 122 -36.37 25.64 8.56
C ALA A 122 -36.52 25.78 10.08
N VAL A 123 -37.76 25.79 10.58
CA VAL A 123 -38.06 25.83 12.02
C VAL A 123 -37.59 24.55 12.73
N ALA A 124 -37.79 23.36 12.15
CA ALA A 124 -37.30 22.11 12.72
C ALA A 124 -35.76 22.07 12.82
N ALA A 125 -35.05 22.64 11.84
CA ALA A 125 -33.60 22.77 11.89
C ALA A 125 -33.14 23.71 13.03
N ALA A 126 -33.85 24.82 13.26
CA ALA A 126 -33.58 25.70 14.39
C ALA A 126 -33.84 25.03 15.74
N HIS A 127 -34.94 24.27 15.87
CA HIS A 127 -35.26 23.51 17.09
C HIS A 127 -34.18 22.48 17.45
N HIS A 128 -33.56 21.84 16.45
CA HIS A 128 -32.54 20.82 16.66
C HIS A 128 -31.27 21.37 17.34
N VAL A 129 -30.97 22.66 17.15
CA VAL A 129 -29.86 23.35 17.84
C VAL A 129 -30.32 24.12 19.08
N GLY A 130 -31.57 23.93 19.51
CA GLY A 130 -32.13 24.54 20.71
C GLY A 130 -32.62 25.98 20.52
N ILE A 131 -32.87 26.44 19.28
CA ILE A 131 -33.43 27.77 19.02
C ILE A 131 -34.90 27.65 18.66
N VAL A 132 -35.75 28.30 19.44
CA VAL A 132 -37.18 28.51 19.16
C VAL A 132 -37.36 29.91 18.58
N HIS A 133 -38.01 30.07 17.42
CA HIS A 133 -38.21 31.39 16.80
C HIS A 133 -39.10 32.29 17.67
N GLY A 134 -40.23 31.76 18.16
CA GLY A 134 -41.11 32.33 19.18
C GLY A 134 -41.99 33.50 18.73
N ARG A 135 -41.87 33.95 17.48
CA ARG A 135 -42.56 35.14 16.93
C ARG A 135 -42.84 35.02 15.43
N LEU A 136 -43.09 33.80 14.97
CA LEU A 136 -43.29 33.53 13.55
C LEU A 136 -44.65 34.08 13.11
N ASP A 137 -44.65 34.98 12.13
CA ASP A 137 -45.86 35.58 11.56
C ASP A 137 -45.65 35.90 10.06
N PRO A 138 -46.67 36.37 9.32
CA PRO A 138 -46.52 36.65 7.89
C PRO A 138 -45.45 37.69 7.52
N TRP A 139 -45.01 38.54 8.45
CA TRP A 139 -43.96 39.53 8.22
C TRP A 139 -42.57 39.00 8.55
N ALA A 140 -42.46 37.92 9.32
CA ALA A 140 -41.18 37.28 9.63
C ALA A 140 -40.64 36.40 8.48
N VAL A 141 -41.48 36.11 7.48
CA VAL A 141 -41.18 35.15 6.41
C VAL A 141 -41.07 35.87 5.06
N HIS A 142 -39.89 35.82 4.45
CA HIS A 142 -39.69 36.24 3.05
C HIS A 142 -39.90 35.03 2.15
N VAL A 143 -40.58 35.21 1.01
CA VAL A 143 -40.88 34.10 0.09
C VAL A 143 -40.28 34.40 -1.28
N GLY A 144 -39.25 33.63 -1.63
CA GLY A 144 -38.59 33.75 -2.93
C GLY A 144 -39.47 33.32 -4.09
N ALA A 145 -39.02 33.62 -5.32
CA ALA A 145 -39.76 33.35 -6.57
C ALA A 145 -40.14 31.87 -6.79
N ASN A 146 -39.52 30.94 -6.05
CA ASN A 146 -39.79 29.50 -6.09
C ASN A 146 -40.56 29.00 -4.85
N ASP A 147 -41.32 29.87 -4.17
CA ASP A 147 -42.10 29.53 -2.98
C ASP A 147 -41.27 29.02 -1.80
N ARG A 148 -39.98 29.36 -1.78
CA ARG A 148 -39.06 28.98 -0.71
C ARG A 148 -39.05 30.07 0.36
N PRO A 149 -39.54 29.78 1.58
CA PRO A 149 -39.53 30.73 2.67
C PRO A 149 -38.13 30.89 3.26
N ARG A 150 -37.80 32.11 3.67
CA ARG A 150 -36.59 32.45 4.43
C ARG A 150 -36.95 33.25 5.68
N ILE A 151 -36.43 32.81 6.82
CA ILE A 151 -36.67 33.40 8.14
C ILE A 151 -35.36 33.85 8.79
N GLU A 152 -35.47 34.78 9.71
CA GLU A 152 -34.38 35.19 10.59
C GLU A 152 -34.61 34.62 12.01
N LEU A 153 -33.57 34.50 12.83
CA LEU A 153 -33.65 33.84 14.16
C LEU A 153 -33.28 34.77 15.33
N THR A 154 -33.28 36.08 15.10
CA THR A 154 -32.94 37.11 16.10
C THR A 154 -33.95 37.18 17.24
N GLY A 155 -35.23 36.93 16.96
CA GLY A 155 -36.32 37.00 17.94
C GLY A 155 -36.73 38.41 18.34
N LEU A 156 -36.30 39.43 17.58
CA LEU A 156 -36.54 40.84 17.88
C LEU A 156 -37.89 41.33 17.34
N ALA A 157 -38.60 42.20 18.08
CA ALA A 157 -39.76 42.94 17.56
C ALA A 157 -39.34 44.22 16.87
N LEU A 158 -39.18 44.12 15.55
CA LEU A 158 -38.73 45.21 14.70
C LEU A 158 -39.86 45.78 13.83
N ARG A 159 -41.12 45.35 14.05
CA ARG A 159 -42.32 45.73 13.29
C ARG A 159 -43.55 45.88 14.19
N ALA A 160 -44.62 46.46 13.66
CA ALA A 160 -45.84 46.81 14.42
C ALA A 160 -46.61 45.56 14.88
N GLU A 161 -46.80 45.41 16.20
CA GLU A 161 -47.37 44.20 16.83
C GLU A 161 -48.91 44.12 16.83
N SER A 162 -49.62 45.16 16.37
CA SER A 162 -51.08 45.28 16.49
C SER A 162 -51.87 44.66 15.32
N HIS A 163 -51.20 44.04 14.34
CA HIS A 163 -51.89 43.50 13.18
C HIS A 163 -52.66 42.20 13.51
N PRO A 164 -53.92 42.03 13.05
CA PRO A 164 -54.74 40.85 13.34
C PRO A 164 -54.07 39.49 13.04
N TRP A 165 -53.30 39.38 11.94
CA TRP A 165 -52.55 38.15 11.63
C TRP A 165 -51.39 37.88 12.60
N THR A 166 -50.65 38.90 13.03
CA THR A 166 -49.60 38.74 14.05
C THR A 166 -50.21 38.29 15.37
N LEU A 167 -51.37 38.83 15.75
CA LEU A 167 -52.09 38.39 16.95
C LEU A 167 -52.60 36.95 16.81
N LYS A 168 -53.07 36.55 15.62
CA LYS A 168 -53.54 35.17 15.35
C LYS A 168 -52.42 34.13 15.38
N CYS A 169 -51.20 34.48 14.97
CA CYS A 169 -50.05 33.59 15.03
C CYS A 169 -49.44 33.45 16.45
N ARG A 170 -49.90 34.23 17.44
CA ARG A 170 -49.47 34.07 18.83
C ARG A 170 -50.22 32.93 19.50
N ALA A 171 -49.47 31.95 19.99
CA ALA A 171 -50.06 30.83 20.73
C ALA A 171 -50.69 31.30 22.06
N PRO A 172 -51.81 30.69 22.51
CA PRO A 172 -52.55 31.13 23.69
C PRO A 172 -51.69 31.25 24.96
N GLU A 173 -50.81 30.28 25.20
CA GLU A 173 -49.93 30.26 26.36
C GLU A 173 -48.92 31.43 26.38
N ILE A 174 -48.56 31.97 25.21
CA ILE A 174 -47.68 33.15 25.09
C ILE A 174 -48.45 34.43 25.39
N VAL A 175 -49.74 34.46 25.07
CA VAL A 175 -50.64 35.57 25.45
C VAL A 175 -50.84 35.61 26.97
N ASP A 176 -50.87 34.43 27.61
CA ASP A 176 -50.96 34.27 29.06
C ASP A 176 -49.62 34.50 29.81
N GLY A 177 -48.54 34.84 29.07
CA GLY A 177 -47.25 35.25 29.61
C GLY A 177 -46.20 34.14 29.76
N ALA A 178 -46.41 32.96 29.16
CA ALA A 178 -45.39 31.90 29.10
C ALA A 178 -44.26 32.26 28.12
N GLU A 179 -43.07 31.69 28.35
CA GLU A 179 -41.95 31.84 27.41
C GLU A 179 -42.18 30.99 26.14
N PRO A 180 -41.78 31.47 24.95
CA PRO A 180 -41.94 30.72 23.71
C PRO A 180 -41.14 29.42 23.70
N ASP A 181 -41.84 28.32 23.44
CA ASP A 181 -41.25 26.99 23.23
C ASP A 181 -41.46 26.49 21.79
N ALA A 182 -40.95 25.29 21.48
CA ALA A 182 -41.07 24.71 20.15
C ALA A 182 -42.54 24.52 19.71
N ALA A 183 -43.47 24.33 20.64
CA ALA A 183 -44.89 24.16 20.36
C ALA A 183 -45.56 25.47 19.96
N ALA A 184 -45.05 26.62 20.42
CA ALA A 184 -45.50 27.94 19.96
C ALA A 184 -45.16 28.20 18.48
N ASP A 185 -43.99 27.75 18.00
CA ASP A 185 -43.64 27.87 16.57
C ASP A 185 -44.52 26.98 15.68
N VAL A 186 -44.86 25.78 16.15
CA VAL A 186 -45.77 24.87 15.44
C VAL A 186 -47.18 25.47 15.37
N TYR A 187 -47.65 26.07 16.45
CA TYR A 187 -48.92 26.80 16.48
C TYR A 187 -48.94 27.92 15.44
N ALA A 188 -47.88 28.73 15.39
CA ALA A 188 -47.76 29.82 14.43
C ALA A 188 -47.85 29.33 12.98
N ILE A 189 -47.20 28.22 12.62
CA ILE A 189 -47.29 27.62 11.27
C ILE A 189 -48.72 27.12 10.98
N GLY A 190 -49.40 26.52 11.96
CA GLY A 190 -50.80 26.12 11.84
C GLY A 190 -51.73 27.31 11.62
N ALA A 191 -51.53 28.40 12.37
CA ALA A 191 -52.27 29.65 12.23
C ALA A 191 -52.01 30.33 10.89
N LEU A 192 -50.78 30.27 10.36
CA LEU A 192 -50.46 30.73 9.00
C LEU A 192 -51.26 29.95 7.95
N LEU A 193 -51.34 28.62 8.07
CA LEU A 193 -52.15 27.80 7.16
C LEU A 193 -53.63 28.14 7.26
N GLU A 194 -54.11 28.42 8.47
CA GLU A 194 -55.49 28.88 8.70
C GLU A 194 -55.76 30.24 8.05
N ILE A 195 -54.81 31.19 8.11
CA ILE A 195 -54.94 32.49 7.43
C ILE A 195 -55.13 32.31 5.92
N PHE A 196 -54.39 31.38 5.29
CA PHE A 196 -54.60 31.02 3.88
C PHE A 196 -55.95 30.34 3.62
N ALA A 197 -56.51 29.65 4.61
CA ALA A 197 -57.77 28.93 4.52
C ALA A 197 -59.02 29.83 4.76
N MET A 198 -58.87 31.01 5.36
CA MET A 198 -60.00 31.88 5.73
C MET A 198 -60.81 32.41 4.54
N THR A 199 -60.25 32.41 3.33
CA THR A 199 -60.90 32.95 2.12
C THR A 199 -61.34 31.87 1.11
N ARG A 200 -61.13 30.57 1.40
CA ARG A 200 -61.24 29.49 0.39
C ARG A 200 -61.78 28.17 0.99
N ASP A 201 -62.38 27.33 0.14
CA ASP A 201 -62.89 26.02 0.55
C ASP A 201 -61.72 25.03 0.72
N VAL A 202 -61.63 24.38 1.88
CA VAL A 202 -60.43 23.63 2.32
C VAL A 202 -60.73 22.14 2.47
N HIS A 203 -59.86 21.30 1.89
CA HIS A 203 -59.93 19.83 1.99
C HIS A 203 -59.68 19.35 3.43
N ASP A 204 -60.28 18.21 3.82
CA ASP A 204 -60.24 17.68 5.20
C ASP A 204 -58.83 17.48 5.76
N GLY A 205 -57.86 17.20 4.89
CA GLY A 205 -56.45 17.07 5.25
C GLY A 205 -55.82 18.37 5.79
N ALA A 206 -56.13 19.53 5.19
CA ALA A 206 -55.63 20.81 5.68
C ALA A 206 -56.32 21.22 6.99
N ARG A 207 -57.62 20.94 7.13
CA ARG A 207 -58.37 21.17 8.37
C ARG A 207 -57.82 20.36 9.54
N SER A 208 -57.49 19.09 9.32
CA SER A 208 -56.85 18.25 10.33
C SER A 208 -55.47 18.77 10.74
N ILE A 209 -54.67 19.24 9.78
CA ILE A 209 -53.35 19.80 10.08
C ILE A 209 -53.47 21.09 10.90
N ILE A 210 -54.41 21.98 10.55
CA ILE A 210 -54.68 23.19 11.31
C ILE A 210 -55.12 22.81 12.73
N ALA A 211 -56.12 21.94 12.89
CA ALA A 211 -56.64 21.56 14.20
C ALA A 211 -55.57 20.97 15.15
N ASP A 212 -54.69 20.12 14.62
CA ASP A 212 -53.63 19.50 15.42
C ASP A 212 -52.49 20.47 15.74
N ALA A 213 -52.11 21.34 14.79
CA ALA A 213 -51.06 22.33 14.99
C ALA A 213 -51.51 23.49 15.89
N THR A 214 -52.77 23.89 15.84
CA THR A 214 -53.34 24.98 16.64
C THR A 214 -54.11 24.52 17.88
N ALA A 215 -53.81 23.31 18.38
CA ALA A 215 -54.42 22.79 19.60
C ALA A 215 -54.16 23.71 20.81
N ALA A 216 -55.17 23.91 21.67
CA ALA A 216 -55.06 24.80 22.83
C ALA A 216 -54.01 24.31 23.85
N ASP A 217 -53.88 22.99 24.00
CA ASP A 217 -52.83 22.35 24.80
C ASP A 217 -51.52 22.28 23.99
N PRO A 218 -50.41 22.90 24.44
CA PRO A 218 -49.12 22.85 23.76
C PRO A 218 -48.56 21.42 23.62
N GLU A 219 -48.80 20.53 24.59
CA GLU A 219 -48.27 19.16 24.55
C GLU A 219 -49.00 18.28 23.53
N ALA A 220 -50.22 18.66 23.13
CA ALA A 220 -51.00 17.96 22.12
C ALA A 220 -50.55 18.30 20.69
N ARG A 221 -49.73 19.34 20.50
CA ARG A 221 -49.27 19.78 19.18
C ARG A 221 -48.17 18.85 18.65
N PRO A 222 -48.13 18.56 17.33
CA PRO A 222 -47.08 17.75 16.74
C PRO A 222 -45.73 18.49 16.79
N SER A 223 -44.62 17.75 16.78
CA SER A 223 -43.31 18.38 16.57
C SER A 223 -43.20 19.01 15.17
N ALA A 224 -42.34 20.01 15.00
CA ALA A 224 -42.09 20.64 13.69
C ALA A 224 -41.72 19.61 12.60
N THR A 225 -40.89 18.60 12.93
CA THR A 225 -40.55 17.48 12.03
C THR A 225 -41.77 16.64 11.63
N THR A 226 -42.72 16.45 12.55
CA THR A 226 -43.97 15.73 12.26
C THR A 226 -44.90 16.57 11.39
N LEU A 227 -44.96 17.89 11.65
CA LEU A 227 -45.74 18.84 10.86
C LEU A 227 -45.25 18.89 9.40
N VAL A 228 -43.93 18.86 9.16
CA VAL A 228 -43.33 18.77 7.81
C VAL A 228 -43.88 17.58 7.02
N ARG A 229 -43.92 16.39 7.63
CA ARG A 229 -44.41 15.17 6.97
C ARG A 229 -45.89 15.28 6.61
N ARG A 230 -46.69 15.96 7.43
CA ARG A 230 -48.12 16.13 7.20
C ARG A 230 -48.42 17.17 6.11
N LEU A 231 -47.74 18.31 6.14
CA LEU A 231 -47.89 19.37 5.12
C LEU A 231 -47.45 18.88 3.73
N THR A 232 -46.38 18.10 3.66
CA THR A 232 -45.89 17.52 2.40
C THR A 232 -46.71 16.34 1.90
N GLY A 233 -47.14 15.44 2.80
CA GLY A 233 -47.91 14.25 2.43
C GLY A 233 -49.35 14.54 2.00
N ALA A 234 -49.97 15.62 2.48
CA ALA A 234 -51.30 16.03 2.06
C ALA A 234 -51.32 16.76 0.71
N SER A 235 -50.20 17.39 0.30
CA SER A 235 -50.05 18.01 -1.04
C SER A 235 -50.05 16.99 -2.18
N THR A 236 -49.79 15.71 -1.88
CA THR A 236 -49.74 14.60 -2.85
C THR A 236 -51.08 13.91 -3.13
N LEU A 237 -52.18 14.31 -2.48
CA LEU A 237 -53.47 13.59 -2.53
C LEU A 237 -54.55 14.21 -3.44
N VAL A 238 -54.27 15.28 -4.19
CA VAL A 238 -55.24 15.86 -5.15
C VAL A 238 -54.68 15.84 -6.57
N THR A 239 -55.15 14.81 -7.30
CA THR A 239 -55.27 14.65 -8.77
C THR A 239 -54.08 14.98 -9.68
N ARG A 240 -53.49 13.89 -10.21
CA ARG A 240 -52.93 13.79 -11.57
C ARG A 240 -53.98 14.27 -12.59
N GLN A 241 -53.52 15.02 -13.59
CA GLN A 241 -54.24 15.51 -14.78
C GLN A 241 -55.10 16.75 -14.60
N THR A 242 -54.47 17.92 -14.46
CA THR A 242 -54.43 18.97 -15.50
C THR A 242 -53.54 20.10 -14.98
N LEU A 243 -52.38 20.28 -15.62
CA LEU A 243 -51.68 21.53 -15.88
C LEU A 243 -50.35 21.15 -16.57
N ASP A 244 -50.49 20.51 -17.74
CA ASP A 244 -49.63 20.92 -18.83
C ASP A 244 -49.96 22.41 -19.05
N GLU A 245 -48.93 23.24 -18.91
CA GLU A 245 -48.87 24.65 -19.32
C GLU A 245 -49.59 25.69 -18.44
N ILE A 246 -48.98 26.10 -17.32
CA ILE A 246 -48.84 27.53 -16.94
C ILE A 246 -47.43 27.76 -16.37
N GLU A 247 -46.69 28.66 -17.02
CA GLU A 247 -45.26 28.95 -16.88
C GLU A 247 -44.85 29.53 -15.51
N VAL A 248 -43.91 28.86 -14.85
CA VAL A 248 -43.00 29.47 -13.87
C VAL A 248 -41.75 29.91 -14.65
N ALA A 249 -41.33 31.16 -14.48
CA ALA A 249 -40.14 31.72 -15.10
C ALA A 249 -38.91 30.87 -14.74
N ARG A 250 -38.54 30.00 -15.69
CA ARG A 250 -37.34 29.16 -15.67
C ARG A 250 -36.11 30.08 -15.56
N PRO A 251 -35.06 29.74 -14.78
CA PRO A 251 -33.74 30.18 -15.18
C PRO A 251 -33.58 29.64 -16.61
N SER A 252 -33.41 30.54 -17.57
CA SER A 252 -33.25 30.19 -18.97
C SER A 252 -32.31 28.99 -19.04
N ARG A 253 -32.72 27.91 -19.73
CA ARG A 253 -31.79 26.83 -20.12
C ARG A 253 -30.46 27.49 -20.46
N PRO A 254 -29.33 27.06 -19.87
CA PRO A 254 -28.06 27.72 -20.13
C PRO A 254 -27.92 27.93 -21.63
N ALA A 255 -27.95 29.20 -22.03
CA ALA A 255 -27.99 29.57 -23.44
C ALA A 255 -26.55 29.68 -23.92
N LEU A 256 -26.33 29.38 -25.19
CA LEU A 256 -25.07 29.66 -25.84
C LEU A 256 -24.79 31.17 -25.72
N GLY A 257 -23.62 31.54 -25.19
CA GLY A 257 -23.25 32.91 -24.83
C GLY A 257 -23.53 33.32 -23.38
N LEU A 258 -24.05 32.44 -22.52
CA LEU A 258 -24.28 32.76 -21.10
C LEU A 258 -22.94 32.96 -20.37
N GLN A 259 -22.73 34.15 -19.82
CA GLN A 259 -21.57 34.46 -18.97
C GLN A 259 -21.81 34.01 -17.52
N LEU A 260 -20.94 33.14 -16.97
CA LEU A 260 -20.87 32.72 -15.57
C LEU A 260 -19.50 33.08 -15.00
N GLY A 261 -19.45 34.11 -14.16
CA GLY A 261 -18.19 34.74 -13.73
C GLY A 261 -17.35 35.16 -14.93
N ARG A 262 -16.12 34.64 -15.03
CA ARG A 262 -15.23 34.89 -16.18
C ARG A 262 -15.44 33.95 -17.37
N PHE A 263 -16.38 33.01 -17.31
CA PHE A 263 -16.53 31.98 -18.34
C PHE A 263 -17.81 32.15 -19.17
N GLU A 264 -17.71 32.15 -20.49
CA GLU A 264 -18.84 32.26 -21.41
C GLU A 264 -19.20 30.89 -22.00
N LEU A 265 -20.41 30.37 -21.75
CA LEU A 265 -20.85 29.07 -22.27
C LEU A 265 -20.88 29.07 -23.80
N ALA A 266 -20.11 28.21 -24.44
CA ALA A 266 -19.95 28.17 -25.89
C ALA A 266 -20.63 26.96 -26.55
N LYS A 267 -20.67 25.80 -25.89
CA LYS A 267 -21.26 24.58 -26.47
C LYS A 267 -21.64 23.56 -25.39
N GLN A 268 -22.83 22.96 -25.46
CA GLN A 268 -23.18 21.86 -24.57
C GLN A 268 -22.45 20.57 -24.98
N LEU A 269 -21.77 19.93 -24.02
CA LEU A 269 -20.98 18.71 -24.21
C LEU A 269 -21.75 17.45 -23.80
N GLY A 270 -22.63 17.55 -22.80
CA GLY A 270 -23.46 16.43 -22.35
C GLY A 270 -24.45 16.83 -21.25
N ALA A 271 -25.39 15.93 -20.95
CA ALA A 271 -26.36 16.08 -19.87
C ALA A 271 -26.48 14.75 -19.11
N GLY A 272 -26.38 14.79 -17.78
CA GLY A 272 -26.43 13.61 -16.92
C GLY A 272 -27.49 13.72 -15.82
N ALA A 273 -27.49 12.75 -14.90
CA ALA A 273 -28.40 12.74 -13.75
C ALA A 273 -28.20 13.97 -12.85
N MET A 274 -26.95 14.41 -12.65
CA MET A 274 -26.61 15.47 -11.69
C MET A 274 -26.51 16.89 -12.27
N GLY A 275 -26.38 17.04 -13.58
CA GLY A 275 -26.01 18.32 -14.19
C GLY A 275 -25.83 18.27 -15.69
N GLU A 276 -25.62 19.43 -16.29
CA GLU A 276 -25.22 19.61 -17.68
C GLU A 276 -23.75 20.00 -17.77
N VAL A 277 -23.02 19.48 -18.75
CA VAL A 277 -21.61 19.83 -18.97
C VAL A 277 -21.51 20.68 -20.24
N TRP A 278 -20.85 21.82 -20.13
CA TRP A 278 -20.70 22.83 -21.17
C TRP A 278 -19.22 23.14 -21.43
N GLU A 279 -18.82 23.32 -22.67
CA GLU A 279 -17.59 24.02 -23.02
C GLU A 279 -17.83 25.52 -22.86
N ALA A 280 -16.90 26.23 -22.23
CA ALA A 280 -16.95 27.67 -22.03
C ALA A 280 -15.62 28.36 -22.36
N ARG A 281 -15.69 29.60 -22.87
CA ARG A 281 -14.53 30.45 -23.15
C ARG A 281 -14.13 31.23 -21.91
N ASP A 282 -12.85 31.26 -21.57
CA ASP A 282 -12.34 32.11 -20.48
C ASP A 282 -12.10 33.53 -20.99
N SER A 283 -12.90 34.49 -20.51
CA SER A 283 -12.79 35.91 -20.87
C SER A 283 -11.49 36.58 -20.39
N ALA A 284 -10.75 35.95 -19.48
CA ALA A 284 -9.42 36.39 -19.06
C ALA A 284 -8.30 36.04 -20.07
N GLY A 285 -8.65 35.42 -21.21
CA GLY A 285 -7.71 35.02 -22.27
C GLY A 285 -7.07 33.64 -22.04
N GLY A 286 -7.61 32.84 -21.12
CA GLY A 286 -7.20 31.46 -20.88
C GLY A 286 -7.76 30.47 -21.93
N PRO A 287 -7.31 29.20 -21.92
CA PRO A 287 -7.89 28.15 -22.75
C PRO A 287 -9.36 27.88 -22.40
N ASN A 288 -10.13 27.32 -23.33
CA ASN A 288 -11.52 26.90 -23.07
C ASN A 288 -11.56 25.86 -21.94
N VAL A 289 -12.64 25.90 -21.15
CA VAL A 289 -12.86 25.06 -19.97
C VAL A 289 -14.14 24.25 -20.11
N ALA A 290 -14.24 23.15 -19.35
CA ALA A 290 -15.47 22.39 -19.18
C ALA A 290 -16.16 22.84 -17.89
N ILE A 291 -17.42 23.23 -17.97
CA ILE A 291 -18.25 23.67 -16.85
C ILE A 291 -19.37 22.67 -16.64
N LYS A 292 -19.34 21.99 -15.49
CA LYS A 292 -20.42 21.13 -15.02
C LYS A 292 -21.39 21.98 -14.19
N LEU A 293 -22.55 22.28 -14.75
CA LEU A 293 -23.66 22.99 -14.13
C LEU A 293 -24.57 21.99 -13.41
N LEU A 294 -24.80 22.19 -12.11
CA LEU A 294 -25.80 21.38 -11.41
C LEU A 294 -27.21 21.72 -11.88
N LYS A 295 -28.07 20.70 -12.01
CA LYS A 295 -29.49 20.93 -12.30
C LYS A 295 -30.12 21.71 -11.13
N PRO A 296 -31.09 22.60 -11.40
CA PRO A 296 -31.81 23.34 -10.35
C PRO A 296 -32.43 22.42 -9.30
N GLU A 297 -32.88 21.22 -9.69
CA GLU A 297 -33.43 20.21 -8.77
C GLU A 297 -32.41 19.70 -7.73
N ILE A 298 -31.12 19.68 -8.07
CA ILE A 298 -30.02 19.14 -7.24
C ILE A 298 -29.30 20.26 -6.48
N ALA A 299 -29.26 21.46 -7.05
CA ALA A 299 -28.85 22.68 -6.36
C ALA A 299 -29.71 22.96 -5.10
N GLY A 300 -30.95 22.46 -5.06
CA GLY A 300 -31.86 22.61 -3.92
C GLY A 300 -31.68 21.63 -2.76
N ASP A 301 -30.86 20.58 -2.91
CA ASP A 301 -30.61 19.58 -1.88
C ASP A 301 -29.28 19.92 -1.16
N ALA A 302 -29.39 20.35 0.10
CA ALA A 302 -28.24 20.79 0.90
C ALA A 302 -27.18 19.69 1.10
N GLU A 303 -27.58 18.42 1.13
CA GLU A 303 -26.66 17.31 1.27
C GLU A 303 -25.91 17.04 -0.05
N LEU A 304 -26.60 17.07 -1.19
CA LEU A 304 -25.98 16.95 -2.51
C LEU A 304 -25.07 18.14 -2.83
N LEU A 305 -25.45 19.36 -2.44
CA LEU A 305 -24.63 20.55 -2.62
C LEU A 305 -23.37 20.54 -1.72
N ARG A 306 -23.49 20.10 -0.47
CA ARG A 306 -22.33 19.88 0.43
C ARG A 306 -21.38 18.84 -0.15
N ARG A 307 -21.90 17.77 -0.75
CA ARG A 307 -21.11 16.72 -1.42
C ARG A 307 -20.41 17.25 -2.68
N PHE A 308 -21.10 18.03 -3.51
CA PHE A 308 -20.53 18.73 -4.68
C PHE A 308 -19.35 19.64 -4.30
N ARG A 309 -19.52 20.45 -3.25
CA ARG A 309 -18.44 21.31 -2.70
C ARG A 309 -17.28 20.50 -2.12
N LYS A 310 -17.57 19.36 -1.46
CA LYS A 310 -16.54 18.46 -0.93
C LYS A 310 -15.70 17.85 -2.06
N GLU A 311 -16.31 17.53 -3.19
CA GLU A 311 -15.60 17.01 -4.36
C GLU A 311 -14.67 18.02 -4.99
N GLY A 312 -15.12 19.26 -5.21
CA GLY A 312 -14.23 20.33 -5.69
C GLY A 312 -13.01 20.52 -4.79
N ARG A 313 -13.16 20.36 -3.46
CA ARG A 313 -12.03 20.40 -2.50
C ARG A 313 -11.11 19.19 -2.60
N VAL A 314 -11.62 18.00 -2.95
CA VAL A 314 -10.81 16.80 -3.18
C VAL A 314 -10.02 16.97 -4.47
N LEU A 315 -10.68 17.38 -5.56
CA LEU A 315 -10.04 17.66 -6.85
C LEU A 315 -8.96 18.75 -6.74
N ALA A 316 -9.21 19.81 -5.97
CA ALA A 316 -8.21 20.86 -5.71
C ALA A 316 -6.95 20.37 -4.96
N LYS A 317 -7.03 19.22 -4.28
CA LYS A 317 -5.88 18.62 -3.54
C LYS A 317 -5.14 17.56 -4.35
N VAL A 318 -5.71 17.05 -5.43
CA VAL A 318 -5.14 15.96 -6.23
C VAL A 318 -4.50 16.53 -7.50
N GLY A 319 -3.19 16.77 -7.46
CA GLY A 319 -2.41 17.27 -8.59
C GLY A 319 -1.88 16.16 -9.50
N SER A 320 -2.75 15.47 -10.24
CA SER A 320 -2.36 14.39 -11.18
C SER A 320 -2.57 14.81 -12.64
N PRO A 321 -1.59 14.59 -13.55
CA PRO A 321 -1.77 14.85 -14.97
C PRO A 321 -2.82 13.94 -15.63
N TYR A 322 -3.23 12.86 -14.96
CA TYR A 322 -4.24 11.90 -15.44
C TYR A 322 -5.67 12.25 -15.02
N ILE A 323 -5.87 13.32 -14.27
CA ILE A 323 -7.17 13.87 -13.90
C ILE A 323 -7.36 15.21 -14.62
N ALA A 324 -8.57 15.52 -15.08
CA ALA A 324 -8.88 16.84 -15.60
C ALA A 324 -8.65 17.90 -14.52
N ASN A 325 -7.82 18.90 -14.80
CA ASN A 325 -7.40 19.86 -13.78
C ASN A 325 -8.61 20.65 -13.24
N PHE A 326 -8.66 20.80 -11.92
CA PHE A 326 -9.59 21.69 -11.25
C PHE A 326 -9.20 23.15 -11.52
N VAL A 327 -10.16 23.95 -11.98
CA VAL A 327 -9.95 25.39 -12.23
C VAL A 327 -10.65 26.23 -11.18
N ASP A 328 -11.94 25.99 -10.94
CA ASP A 328 -12.76 26.79 -10.04
C ASP A 328 -14.04 26.05 -9.61
N LEU A 329 -14.63 26.45 -8.49
CA LEU A 329 -15.97 26.02 -8.07
C LEU A 329 -16.68 27.24 -7.49
N ASN A 330 -17.79 27.62 -8.13
CA ASN A 330 -18.47 28.86 -7.79
C ASN A 330 -19.98 28.78 -8.03
N GLU A 331 -20.67 29.85 -7.69
CA GLU A 331 -22.10 30.05 -7.93
C GLU A 331 -22.29 31.40 -8.60
N ASP A 332 -22.98 31.43 -9.74
CA ASP A 332 -23.31 32.67 -10.43
C ASP A 332 -24.65 32.52 -11.16
N LYS A 333 -25.45 33.58 -11.17
CA LYS A 333 -26.76 33.65 -11.85
C LYS A 333 -27.69 32.47 -11.51
N GLY A 334 -27.60 31.95 -10.28
CA GLY A 334 -28.41 30.82 -9.79
C GLY A 334 -27.95 29.43 -10.23
N PHE A 335 -26.77 29.32 -10.86
CA PHE A 335 -26.15 28.05 -11.20
C PHE A 335 -24.94 27.79 -10.28
N HIS A 336 -24.92 26.64 -9.61
CA HIS A 336 -23.67 26.12 -9.05
C HIS A 336 -22.90 25.40 -10.15
N TYR A 337 -21.62 25.73 -10.28
CA TYR A 337 -20.80 25.18 -11.34
C TYR A 337 -19.40 24.80 -10.89
N LEU A 338 -18.90 23.71 -11.47
CA LEU A 338 -17.54 23.20 -11.31
C LEU A 338 -16.82 23.39 -12.65
N VAL A 339 -15.72 24.13 -12.62
CA VAL A 339 -14.89 24.43 -13.78
C VAL A 339 -13.69 23.51 -13.78
N LEU A 340 -13.55 22.75 -14.86
CA LEU A 340 -12.47 21.79 -15.11
C LEU A 340 -11.79 22.11 -16.44
N GLU A 341 -10.59 21.57 -16.62
CA GLU A 341 -9.92 21.51 -17.91
C GLU A 341 -10.83 20.88 -18.99
N LEU A 342 -10.97 21.54 -20.14
CA LEU A 342 -11.62 20.95 -21.30
C LEU A 342 -10.67 19.98 -22.02
N VAL A 343 -10.95 18.68 -21.90
CA VAL A 343 -10.19 17.63 -22.60
C VAL A 343 -10.77 17.41 -24.00
N SER A 344 -10.00 17.77 -25.03
CA SER A 344 -10.50 17.98 -26.40
C SER A 344 -10.64 16.74 -27.29
N GLY A 345 -10.20 15.54 -26.85
CA GLY A 345 -10.24 14.32 -27.68
C GLY A 345 -11.55 13.53 -27.68
N GLY A 346 -12.55 13.93 -26.89
CA GLY A 346 -13.85 13.25 -26.78
C GLY A 346 -13.83 12.03 -25.83
N SER A 347 -15.01 11.48 -25.51
CA SER A 347 -15.14 10.39 -24.53
C SER A 347 -14.88 9.01 -25.12
N VAL A 348 -14.36 8.10 -24.29
CA VAL A 348 -14.15 6.69 -24.64
C VAL A 348 -15.47 6.00 -25.00
N ALA A 349 -16.57 6.33 -24.31
CA ALA A 349 -17.91 5.85 -24.67
C ALA A 349 -18.32 6.22 -26.10
N GLY A 350 -18.01 7.45 -26.54
CA GLY A 350 -18.28 7.90 -27.91
C GLY A 350 -17.48 7.10 -28.94
N ALA A 351 -16.22 6.78 -28.64
CA ALA A 351 -15.39 5.92 -29.48
C ALA A 351 -15.91 4.48 -29.53
N LEU A 352 -16.32 3.92 -28.39
CA LEU A 352 -16.86 2.57 -28.29
C LEU A 352 -18.16 2.42 -29.10
N ARG A 353 -19.10 3.39 -29.02
CA ARG A 353 -20.32 3.39 -29.84
C ARG A 353 -20.05 3.45 -31.34
N ARG A 354 -19.02 4.20 -31.75
CA ARG A 354 -18.66 4.36 -33.17
C ARG A 354 -17.93 3.14 -33.73
N LEU A 355 -17.06 2.52 -32.94
CA LEU A 355 -16.16 1.45 -33.39
C LEU A 355 -16.65 0.04 -33.02
N GLY A 356 -17.64 -0.06 -32.14
CA GLY A 356 -18.15 -1.33 -31.60
C GLY A 356 -17.24 -1.91 -30.53
N LYS A 357 -15.98 -2.18 -30.86
CA LYS A 357 -14.92 -2.62 -29.93
C LYS A 357 -13.62 -1.87 -30.18
N LEU A 358 -12.74 -1.81 -29.19
CA LEU A 358 -11.41 -1.20 -29.30
C LEU A 358 -10.31 -2.28 -29.33
N PRO A 359 -9.18 -2.03 -30.04
CA PRO A 359 -8.03 -2.91 -29.99
C PRO A 359 -7.51 -3.08 -28.56
N GLU A 360 -7.13 -4.31 -28.19
CA GLU A 360 -6.66 -4.67 -26.84
C GLU A 360 -5.63 -3.69 -26.28
N ARG A 361 -4.61 -3.34 -27.07
CA ARG A 361 -3.54 -2.44 -26.64
C ARG A 361 -4.03 -1.03 -26.33
N LEU A 362 -5.01 -0.52 -27.08
CA LEU A 362 -5.63 0.77 -26.81
C LEU A 362 -6.49 0.70 -25.53
N SER A 363 -7.25 -0.38 -25.36
CA SER A 363 -8.05 -0.62 -24.16
C SER A 363 -7.19 -0.67 -22.90
N LEU A 364 -6.04 -1.34 -22.96
CA LEU A 364 -5.07 -1.36 -21.87
C LEU A 364 -4.48 0.04 -21.60
N GLY A 365 -4.10 0.80 -22.63
CA GLY A 365 -3.64 2.18 -22.46
C GLY A 365 -4.67 3.09 -21.75
N ILE A 366 -5.95 2.96 -22.10
CA ILE A 366 -7.06 3.70 -21.47
C ILE A 366 -7.17 3.35 -19.98
N VAL A 367 -7.17 2.06 -19.65
CA VAL A 367 -7.34 1.61 -18.26
C VAL A 367 -6.08 1.91 -17.43
N ALA A 368 -4.87 1.83 -18.00
CA ALA A 368 -3.64 2.26 -17.33
C ALA A 368 -3.69 3.74 -16.89
N ASP A 369 -4.04 4.64 -17.81
CA ASP A 369 -4.15 6.06 -17.46
C ASP A 369 -5.23 6.31 -16.41
N THR A 370 -6.33 5.57 -16.46
CA THR A 370 -7.37 5.61 -15.43
C THR A 370 -6.82 5.14 -14.08
N CYS A 371 -6.02 4.10 -14.06
CA CYS A 371 -5.37 3.65 -12.83
C CYS A 371 -4.35 4.66 -12.28
N ARG A 372 -3.60 5.35 -13.15
CA ARG A 372 -2.69 6.46 -12.76
C ARG A 372 -3.46 7.65 -12.17
N ALA A 373 -4.68 7.90 -12.62
CA ALA A 373 -5.57 8.89 -12.02
C ALA A 373 -6.01 8.50 -10.60
N LEU A 374 -6.23 7.20 -10.35
CA LEU A 374 -6.82 6.70 -9.10
C LEU A 374 -5.80 6.32 -8.02
N ALA A 375 -4.55 6.05 -8.38
CA ALA A 375 -3.52 5.54 -7.46
C ALA A 375 -3.33 6.42 -6.22
N GLU A 376 -3.16 7.74 -6.39
CA GLU A 376 -2.98 8.66 -5.26
C GLU A 376 -4.26 8.86 -4.42
N PRO A 377 -5.45 9.11 -5.02
CA PRO A 377 -6.72 9.09 -4.28
C PRO A 377 -6.91 7.84 -3.41
N HIS A 378 -6.60 6.65 -3.93
CA HIS A 378 -6.74 5.40 -3.19
C HIS A 378 -5.82 5.33 -1.97
N ARG A 379 -4.58 5.82 -2.07
CA ARG A 379 -3.64 5.91 -0.92
C ARG A 379 -4.14 6.83 0.19
N LEU A 380 -4.95 7.83 -0.18
CA LEU A 380 -5.62 8.76 0.75
C LEU A 380 -6.99 8.25 1.23
N GLY A 381 -7.39 7.03 0.87
CA GLY A 381 -8.67 6.43 1.23
C GLY A 381 -9.87 7.00 0.48
N ILE A 382 -9.65 7.66 -0.66
CA ILE A 382 -10.68 8.25 -1.51
C ILE A 382 -11.02 7.26 -2.63
N VAL A 383 -12.31 6.93 -2.76
CA VAL A 383 -12.85 5.98 -3.75
C VAL A 383 -13.78 6.74 -4.70
N HIS A 384 -13.64 6.53 -6.01
CA HIS A 384 -14.31 7.24 -7.09
C HIS A 384 -15.77 6.81 -7.32
N ARG A 385 -16.07 5.51 -7.26
CA ARG A 385 -17.43 4.89 -7.27
C ARG A 385 -18.23 4.94 -8.58
N ASP A 386 -17.86 5.77 -9.55
CA ASP A 386 -18.54 5.87 -10.86
C ASP A 386 -17.57 5.82 -12.06
N ILE A 387 -16.69 4.81 -12.11
CA ILE A 387 -15.76 4.63 -13.24
C ILE A 387 -16.49 3.97 -14.41
N LYS A 388 -16.64 4.69 -15.52
CA LYS A 388 -17.29 4.20 -16.75
C LYS A 388 -16.73 4.90 -17.99
N PRO A 389 -16.95 4.35 -19.20
CA PRO A 389 -16.35 4.89 -20.43
C PRO A 389 -16.77 6.34 -20.74
N ASP A 390 -17.91 6.81 -20.21
CA ASP A 390 -18.37 8.20 -20.38
C ASP A 390 -17.52 9.23 -19.62
N ASN A 391 -16.83 8.81 -18.55
CA ASN A 391 -16.00 9.66 -17.70
C ASN A 391 -14.51 9.66 -18.10
N LEU A 392 -14.13 8.89 -19.12
CA LEU A 392 -12.77 8.78 -19.64
C LEU A 392 -12.64 9.60 -20.94
N MET A 393 -11.74 10.57 -20.95
CA MET A 393 -11.61 11.56 -22.03
C MET A 393 -10.27 11.43 -22.75
N PHE A 394 -10.28 11.26 -24.08
CA PHE A 394 -9.03 11.20 -24.86
C PHE A 394 -8.31 12.54 -24.84
N VAL A 395 -7.00 12.53 -24.62
CA VAL A 395 -6.19 13.77 -24.54
C VAL A 395 -6.09 14.50 -25.89
N ARG A 396 -6.18 13.76 -27.01
CA ARG A 396 -6.06 14.31 -28.36
C ARG A 396 -7.20 13.81 -29.27
N PRO A 397 -7.75 14.67 -30.14
CA PRO A 397 -8.71 14.25 -31.15
C PRO A 397 -8.05 13.40 -32.24
N GLY A 398 -8.80 12.43 -32.78
CA GLY A 398 -8.39 11.70 -34.00
C GLY A 398 -7.39 10.57 -33.79
N ILE A 399 -7.48 9.78 -32.71
CA ILE A 399 -6.64 8.57 -32.55
C ILE A 399 -6.82 7.66 -33.78
N GLU A 400 -5.81 7.67 -34.65
CA GLU A 400 -5.65 6.75 -35.77
C GLU A 400 -5.32 5.37 -35.18
N LEU A 401 -6.17 4.37 -35.49
CA LEU A 401 -6.12 2.99 -34.98
C LEU A 401 -4.81 2.23 -35.31
N GLU A 402 -3.87 2.85 -36.03
CA GLU A 402 -2.63 2.22 -36.52
C GLU A 402 -1.34 2.78 -35.87
N ALA A 403 -1.38 3.91 -35.17
CA ALA A 403 -0.20 4.47 -34.51
C ALA A 403 -0.13 4.02 -33.04
N GLN A 404 0.99 3.40 -32.62
CA GLN A 404 1.26 3.12 -31.21
C GLN A 404 1.31 4.46 -30.45
N PRO A 405 0.38 4.77 -29.54
CA PRO A 405 0.45 6.03 -28.83
C PRO A 405 1.64 5.99 -27.86
N ILE A 406 2.63 6.85 -28.10
CA ILE A 406 3.68 7.17 -27.12
C ILE A 406 3.13 8.31 -26.26
N GLY A 407 2.78 8.02 -25.01
CA GLY A 407 2.31 9.00 -24.02
C GLY A 407 0.87 8.81 -23.54
N GLN A 408 0.36 9.80 -22.81
CA GLN A 408 -0.98 9.79 -22.20
C GLN A 408 -2.10 9.70 -23.26
N VAL A 409 -2.98 8.72 -23.07
CA VAL A 409 -4.13 8.37 -23.92
C VAL A 409 -5.40 9.06 -23.40
N VAL A 410 -5.69 8.96 -22.10
CA VAL A 410 -6.90 9.54 -21.49
C VAL A 410 -6.63 10.34 -20.21
N LYS A 411 -7.57 11.21 -19.88
CA LYS A 411 -7.75 11.83 -18.57
C LYS A 411 -9.10 11.44 -17.99
N LEU A 412 -9.15 11.28 -16.67
CA LEU A 412 -10.38 11.07 -15.91
C LEU A 412 -11.06 12.42 -15.68
N GLY A 413 -12.29 12.57 -16.19
CA GLY A 413 -12.97 13.87 -16.27
C GLY A 413 -13.91 14.20 -15.11
N ASP A 414 -14.39 13.21 -14.35
CA ASP A 414 -15.45 13.41 -13.35
C ASP A 414 -15.26 12.45 -12.18
N PHE A 415 -14.87 12.95 -10.99
CA PHE A 415 -14.92 12.15 -9.76
C PHE A 415 -16.39 11.93 -9.42
N GLY A 416 -16.81 10.70 -9.18
CA GLY A 416 -18.23 10.39 -9.06
C GLY A 416 -18.93 11.12 -7.89
N ILE A 417 -19.66 12.20 -8.19
CA ILE A 417 -20.57 12.90 -7.25
C ILE A 417 -21.74 11.97 -6.80
N ALA A 418 -21.93 10.81 -7.44
CA ALA A 418 -23.08 9.92 -7.25
C ALA A 418 -22.72 8.53 -6.71
N ARG A 419 -22.85 8.35 -5.39
CA ARG A 419 -23.55 7.24 -4.70
C ARG A 419 -22.98 7.04 -3.29
N LEU A 420 -23.65 7.72 -2.36
CA LEU A 420 -23.76 7.34 -0.95
C LEU A 420 -25.26 7.39 -0.63
N VAL A 421 -26.00 6.56 -1.37
CA VAL A 421 -27.25 5.96 -0.88
C VAL A 421 -26.84 4.54 -0.53
N GLU A 422 -27.24 4.08 0.64
CA GLU A 422 -26.87 2.81 1.26
C GLU A 422 -25.53 2.79 2.02
N SER A 423 -25.54 3.44 3.18
CA SER A 423 -24.97 2.86 4.40
C SER A 423 -25.82 3.28 5.60
N SER A 424 -27.14 3.10 5.45
CA SER A 424 -28.15 3.25 6.50
C SER A 424 -29.35 2.36 6.15
N GLY A 425 -29.26 1.08 6.52
CA GLY A 425 -30.41 0.17 6.64
C GLY A 425 -30.91 -0.50 5.36
N ALA A 426 -30.43 -1.71 5.07
CA ALA A 426 -31.16 -2.70 4.28
C ALA A 426 -31.42 -3.95 5.13
N ALA A 427 -32.30 -3.78 6.10
CA ALA A 427 -33.22 -4.82 6.57
C ALA A 427 -34.54 -4.09 6.87
N ASP A 428 -35.59 -4.49 6.16
CA ASP A 428 -36.98 -4.00 6.23
C ASP A 428 -37.37 -2.83 5.31
N GLY A 429 -38.04 -3.15 4.20
CA GLY A 429 -38.91 -2.19 3.48
C GLY A 429 -38.86 -2.28 1.95
N ALA A 430 -39.70 -3.16 1.39
CA ALA A 430 -40.07 -3.36 -0.02
C ALA A 430 -39.83 -2.23 -1.05
N THR A 431 -39.35 -2.68 -2.22
CA THR A 431 -39.54 -2.11 -3.57
C THR A 431 -40.82 -1.29 -3.75
N ARG A 432 -40.69 0.00 -4.08
CA ARG A 432 -41.66 0.77 -4.88
C ARG A 432 -40.94 1.72 -5.87
N GLU A 433 -41.10 1.39 -7.15
CA GLU A 433 -40.94 2.18 -8.38
C GLU A 433 -39.55 2.76 -8.77
N GLY A 434 -38.70 1.89 -9.33
CA GLY A 434 -38.27 2.05 -10.73
C GLY A 434 -37.07 2.94 -11.09
N ALA A 435 -36.44 3.69 -10.18
CA ALA A 435 -35.26 4.52 -10.53
C ALA A 435 -34.00 4.07 -9.78
N VAL A 436 -33.33 3.04 -10.30
CA VAL A 436 -31.93 2.76 -9.94
C VAL A 436 -31.08 3.89 -10.52
N LEU A 437 -30.73 4.89 -9.71
CA LEU A 437 -30.01 6.09 -10.19
C LEU A 437 -28.53 5.77 -10.42
N GLY A 438 -28.14 5.33 -11.62
CA GLY A 438 -26.75 5.04 -12.03
C GLY A 438 -26.67 4.15 -13.27
N THR A 439 -25.47 3.89 -13.80
CA THR A 439 -25.25 2.93 -14.89
C THR A 439 -24.98 1.55 -14.26
N PRO A 440 -25.98 0.66 -14.12
CA PRO A 440 -25.85 -0.58 -13.35
C PRO A 440 -24.77 -1.53 -13.88
N GLU A 441 -24.42 -1.38 -15.16
CA GLU A 441 -23.50 -2.24 -15.93
C GLU A 441 -22.04 -2.21 -15.47
N PHE A 442 -21.66 -1.25 -14.62
CA PHE A 442 -20.30 -1.08 -14.11
C PHE A 442 -20.21 -1.11 -12.57
N MET A 443 -21.31 -1.42 -11.87
CA MET A 443 -21.37 -1.38 -10.41
C MET A 443 -20.74 -2.61 -9.76
N ALA A 444 -19.99 -2.39 -8.68
CA ALA A 444 -19.44 -3.49 -7.89
C ALA A 444 -20.52 -4.17 -7.03
N PRO A 445 -20.39 -5.48 -6.72
CA PRO A 445 -21.32 -6.21 -5.86
C PRO A 445 -21.58 -5.52 -4.52
N GLU A 446 -20.55 -4.98 -3.87
CA GLU A 446 -20.69 -4.26 -2.61
C GLU A 446 -21.46 -2.93 -2.74
N GLN A 447 -21.41 -2.27 -3.91
CA GLN A 447 -22.23 -1.07 -4.18
C GLN A 447 -23.69 -1.43 -4.40
N CYS A 448 -23.96 -2.61 -4.96
CA CYS A 448 -25.31 -3.14 -5.15
C CYS A 448 -25.96 -3.61 -3.83
N GLN A 449 -25.16 -3.83 -2.78
CA GLN A 449 -25.63 -4.26 -1.44
C GLN A 449 -25.64 -3.14 -0.41
N GLY A 450 -25.13 -1.95 -0.75
CA GLY A 450 -24.92 -0.90 0.24
C GLY A 450 -23.86 -1.22 1.29
N ALA A 451 -22.93 -2.11 0.95
CA ALA A 451 -21.84 -2.50 1.83
C ALA A 451 -20.70 -1.47 1.78
N GLN A 452 -19.74 -1.60 2.69
CA GLN A 452 -18.61 -0.68 2.75
C GLN A 452 -17.78 -0.71 1.46
N VAL A 453 -17.75 0.42 0.76
CA VAL A 453 -16.94 0.60 -0.45
C VAL A 453 -15.47 0.85 -0.08
N THR A 454 -14.57 0.30 -0.89
CA THR A 454 -13.11 0.38 -0.72
C THR A 454 -12.46 0.63 -2.07
N PRO A 455 -11.14 0.90 -2.16
CA PRO A 455 -10.43 0.95 -3.43
C PRO A 455 -10.68 -0.27 -4.37
N ALA A 456 -10.98 -1.45 -3.80
CA ALA A 456 -11.35 -2.65 -4.56
C ALA A 456 -12.71 -2.53 -5.30
N THR A 457 -13.55 -1.56 -4.94
CA THR A 457 -14.79 -1.20 -5.64
C THR A 457 -14.50 -0.58 -6.99
N ASP A 458 -13.55 0.35 -7.05
CA ASP A 458 -13.10 0.97 -8.29
C ASP A 458 -12.35 -0.03 -9.19
N VAL A 459 -11.61 -0.98 -8.58
CA VAL A 459 -10.97 -2.10 -9.30
C VAL A 459 -12.00 -2.96 -10.05
N TYR A 460 -13.16 -3.23 -9.45
CA TYR A 460 -14.23 -3.95 -10.13
C TYR A 460 -14.75 -3.19 -11.35
N ALA A 461 -15.01 -1.89 -11.19
CA ALA A 461 -15.44 -1.03 -12.28
C ALA A 461 -14.39 -0.93 -13.40
N LEU A 462 -13.08 -0.88 -13.07
CA LEU A 462 -11.98 -0.96 -14.04
C LEU A 462 -12.01 -2.29 -14.83
N GLY A 463 -12.31 -3.41 -14.17
CA GLY A 463 -12.53 -4.72 -14.81
C GLY A 463 -13.71 -4.70 -15.79
N CYS A 464 -14.85 -4.12 -15.39
CA CYS A 464 -16.00 -3.95 -16.27
C CYS A 464 -15.68 -3.07 -17.48
N ASN A 465 -14.92 -1.98 -17.29
CA ASN A 465 -14.45 -1.11 -18.37
C ASN A 465 -13.56 -1.87 -19.35
N LEU A 466 -12.52 -2.56 -18.86
CA LEU A 466 -11.60 -3.31 -19.73
C LEU A 466 -12.35 -4.40 -20.54
N PHE A 467 -13.27 -5.11 -19.90
CA PHE A 467 -14.16 -6.05 -20.58
C PHE A 467 -14.98 -5.34 -21.68
N ALA A 468 -15.64 -4.24 -21.34
CA ALA A 468 -16.51 -3.51 -22.27
C ALA A 468 -15.76 -2.97 -23.49
N LEU A 469 -14.55 -2.46 -23.31
CA LEU A 469 -13.74 -1.91 -24.41
C LEU A 469 -13.33 -3.00 -25.41
N ILE A 470 -13.01 -4.21 -24.93
CA ILE A 470 -12.53 -5.32 -25.77
C ILE A 470 -13.70 -6.12 -26.37
N ALA A 471 -14.71 -6.44 -25.57
CA ALA A 471 -15.88 -7.21 -26.01
C ALA A 471 -16.93 -6.37 -26.75
N GLY A 472 -16.83 -5.03 -26.68
CA GLY A 472 -17.81 -4.09 -27.23
C GLY A 472 -19.11 -3.99 -26.45
N ARG A 473 -19.22 -4.68 -25.32
CA ARG A 473 -20.37 -4.66 -24.40
C ARG A 473 -19.91 -4.95 -22.97
N PRO A 474 -20.58 -4.42 -21.93
CA PRO A 474 -20.25 -4.77 -20.54
C PRO A 474 -20.46 -6.27 -20.25
N PRO A 475 -19.86 -6.79 -19.16
CA PRO A 475 -20.00 -8.20 -18.78
C PRO A 475 -21.47 -8.60 -18.57
N PHE A 476 -22.25 -7.70 -17.97
CA PHE A 476 -23.69 -7.82 -17.79
C PHE A 476 -24.39 -6.63 -18.45
N PRO A 477 -24.90 -6.79 -19.69
CA PRO A 477 -25.60 -5.71 -20.39
C PRO A 477 -27.02 -5.54 -19.88
N THR A 478 -27.52 -4.30 -19.88
CA THR A 478 -28.93 -4.03 -19.59
C THR A 478 -29.82 -4.60 -20.70
N GLN A 479 -30.73 -5.50 -20.34
CA GLN A 479 -31.77 -6.03 -21.22
C GLN A 479 -33.13 -5.44 -20.83
N ASP A 480 -33.91 -5.01 -21.82
CA ASP A 480 -35.27 -4.49 -21.66
C ASP A 480 -35.42 -3.39 -20.59
N ASP A 481 -34.41 -2.51 -20.46
CA ASP A 481 -34.32 -1.43 -19.46
C ASP A 481 -34.46 -1.91 -17.99
N ASN A 482 -34.21 -3.19 -17.72
CA ASN A 482 -34.33 -3.77 -16.38
C ASN A 482 -33.03 -3.66 -15.58
N ALA A 483 -32.78 -2.49 -15.01
CA ALA A 483 -31.61 -2.21 -14.16
C ALA A 483 -31.47 -3.15 -12.95
N MET A 484 -32.59 -3.65 -12.41
CA MET A 484 -32.59 -4.57 -11.26
C MET A 484 -32.06 -5.96 -11.64
N ALA A 485 -32.33 -6.41 -12.88
CA ALA A 485 -31.77 -7.68 -13.37
C ALA A 485 -30.24 -7.61 -13.41
N VAL A 486 -29.66 -6.53 -13.96
CA VAL A 486 -28.21 -6.33 -14.04
C VAL A 486 -27.57 -6.27 -12.65
N ILE A 487 -28.21 -5.61 -11.69
CA ILE A 487 -27.78 -5.60 -10.28
C ILE A 487 -27.70 -7.02 -9.71
N LEU A 488 -28.74 -7.84 -9.91
CA LEU A 488 -28.75 -9.23 -9.44
C LEU A 488 -27.65 -10.08 -10.09
N GLN A 489 -27.32 -9.81 -11.35
CA GLN A 489 -26.22 -10.48 -12.05
C GLN A 489 -24.85 -10.10 -11.45
N HIS A 490 -24.62 -8.81 -11.19
CA HIS A 490 -23.42 -8.38 -10.47
C HIS A 490 -23.31 -9.01 -9.08
N LEU A 491 -24.43 -9.25 -8.39
CA LEU A 491 -24.44 -9.89 -7.06
C LEU A 491 -24.21 -11.40 -7.08
N ARG A 492 -24.75 -12.12 -8.08
CA ARG A 492 -24.92 -13.58 -7.99
C ARG A 492 -24.33 -14.37 -9.16
N GLU A 493 -24.31 -13.79 -10.36
CA GLU A 493 -23.86 -14.51 -11.55
C GLU A 493 -22.35 -14.38 -11.75
N ALA A 494 -21.69 -15.49 -12.11
CA ALA A 494 -20.29 -15.42 -12.50
C ALA A 494 -20.15 -14.61 -13.80
N PRO A 495 -19.21 -13.65 -13.86
CA PRO A 495 -19.01 -12.87 -15.08
C PRO A 495 -18.64 -13.80 -16.25
N PRO A 496 -19.14 -13.54 -17.47
CA PRO A 496 -18.70 -14.28 -18.65
C PRO A 496 -17.18 -14.18 -18.81
N LYS A 497 -16.53 -15.26 -19.23
CA LYS A 497 -15.09 -15.21 -19.53
C LYS A 497 -14.85 -14.42 -20.82
N LEU A 498 -13.91 -13.48 -20.78
CA LEU A 498 -13.63 -12.60 -21.91
C LEU A 498 -13.12 -13.37 -23.14
N ASP A 499 -12.26 -14.36 -22.93
CA ASP A 499 -11.70 -15.26 -23.95
C ASP A 499 -12.74 -16.17 -24.62
N ALA A 500 -13.88 -16.43 -23.95
CA ALA A 500 -15.00 -17.15 -24.55
C ALA A 500 -15.81 -16.27 -25.53
N ILE A 501 -15.77 -14.95 -25.38
CA ILE A 501 -16.51 -13.99 -26.22
C ILE A 501 -15.61 -13.41 -27.32
N VAL A 502 -14.35 -13.17 -26.99
CA VAL A 502 -13.32 -12.63 -27.89
C VAL A 502 -12.14 -13.60 -27.89
N PRO A 503 -12.17 -14.68 -28.69
CA PRO A 503 -11.10 -15.69 -28.70
C PRO A 503 -9.71 -15.15 -29.07
N GLU A 504 -9.65 -14.00 -29.73
CA GLU A 504 -8.40 -13.32 -30.10
C GLU A 504 -7.76 -12.49 -28.96
N VAL A 505 -8.44 -12.33 -27.82
CA VAL A 505 -7.89 -11.60 -26.66
C VAL A 505 -6.70 -12.36 -26.05
N SER A 506 -5.69 -11.66 -25.57
CA SER A 506 -4.58 -12.31 -24.89
C SER A 506 -5.03 -12.97 -23.58
N PRO A 507 -4.55 -14.20 -23.26
CA PRO A 507 -4.95 -14.90 -22.04
C PRO A 507 -4.70 -14.10 -20.76
N GLN A 508 -3.62 -13.30 -20.73
CA GLN A 508 -3.25 -12.49 -19.59
C GLN A 508 -4.21 -11.31 -19.36
N VAL A 509 -4.77 -10.74 -20.44
CA VAL A 509 -5.82 -9.72 -20.34
C VAL A 509 -7.13 -10.35 -19.84
N ALA A 510 -7.47 -11.55 -20.32
CA ALA A 510 -8.65 -12.28 -19.83
C ALA A 510 -8.53 -12.64 -18.34
N ASP A 511 -7.34 -13.05 -17.87
CA ASP A 511 -7.07 -13.32 -16.45
C ASP A 511 -7.19 -12.06 -15.58
N LEU A 512 -6.58 -10.95 -16.00
CA LEU A 512 -6.71 -9.66 -15.30
C LEU A 512 -8.17 -9.25 -15.16
N VAL A 513 -8.95 -9.33 -16.24
CA VAL A 513 -10.39 -9.04 -16.21
C VAL A 513 -11.12 -9.98 -15.26
N GLY A 514 -10.80 -11.27 -15.26
CA GLY A 514 -11.37 -12.24 -14.32
C GLY A 514 -11.11 -11.87 -12.86
N ARG A 515 -9.86 -11.56 -12.51
CA ARG A 515 -9.44 -11.17 -11.14
C ARG A 515 -10.09 -9.87 -10.67
N CYS A 516 -10.23 -8.88 -11.55
CA CYS A 516 -10.92 -7.63 -11.23
C CYS A 516 -12.43 -7.86 -10.99
N LEU A 517 -13.04 -8.81 -11.68
CA LEU A 517 -14.48 -9.11 -11.61
C LEU A 517 -14.85 -10.16 -10.55
N GLU A 518 -13.91 -10.54 -9.67
CA GLU A 518 -14.20 -11.40 -8.52
C GLU A 518 -15.27 -10.78 -7.61
N LYS A 519 -16.15 -11.62 -7.04
CA LYS A 519 -17.28 -11.10 -6.24
C LYS A 519 -16.83 -10.62 -4.87
N ASP A 520 -15.93 -11.35 -4.22
CA ASP A 520 -15.32 -10.94 -2.95
C ASP A 520 -14.24 -9.87 -3.19
N PRO A 521 -14.37 -8.64 -2.65
CA PRO A 521 -13.36 -7.59 -2.82
C PRO A 521 -11.97 -7.97 -2.29
N LYS A 522 -11.84 -8.96 -1.38
CA LYS A 522 -10.55 -9.45 -0.88
C LYS A 522 -9.79 -10.31 -1.91
N GLN A 523 -10.48 -10.83 -2.91
CA GLN A 523 -9.89 -11.66 -3.97
C GLN A 523 -9.48 -10.83 -5.20
N ARG A 524 -9.84 -9.54 -5.22
CA ARG A 524 -9.45 -8.59 -6.26
C ARG A 524 -8.07 -8.00 -5.97
N PRO A 525 -7.39 -7.41 -6.98
CA PRO A 525 -6.36 -6.41 -6.70
C PRO A 525 -6.90 -5.35 -5.73
N GLN A 526 -6.11 -4.97 -4.73
CA GLN A 526 -6.61 -4.18 -3.61
C GLN A 526 -6.79 -2.69 -3.95
N ASP A 527 -6.10 -2.19 -4.97
CA ASP A 527 -6.24 -0.82 -5.45
C ASP A 527 -5.89 -0.68 -6.95
N ALA A 528 -6.04 0.54 -7.48
CA ALA A 528 -5.73 0.84 -8.87
C ALA A 528 -4.23 0.78 -9.19
N ALA A 529 -3.33 0.92 -8.21
CA ALA A 529 -1.89 0.82 -8.44
C ALA A 529 -1.44 -0.62 -8.68
N GLU A 530 -2.13 -1.61 -8.08
CA GLU A 530 -1.96 -3.02 -8.41
C GLU A 530 -2.44 -3.34 -9.84
N VAL A 531 -3.61 -2.83 -10.23
CA VAL A 531 -4.13 -3.00 -11.61
C VAL A 531 -3.21 -2.32 -12.64
N LEU A 532 -2.77 -1.09 -12.37
CA LEU A 532 -1.81 -0.36 -13.20
C LEU A 532 -0.55 -1.17 -13.44
N ALA A 533 -0.02 -1.80 -12.40
CA ALA A 533 1.18 -2.63 -12.50
C ALA A 533 1.00 -3.76 -13.50
N VAL A 534 -0.16 -4.44 -13.44
CA VAL A 534 -0.47 -5.53 -14.36
C VAL A 534 -0.66 -5.00 -15.78
N ILE A 535 -1.26 -3.82 -15.97
CA ILE A 535 -1.47 -3.25 -17.31
C ILE A 535 -0.19 -2.68 -17.92
N GLU A 536 0.65 -2.00 -17.12
CA GLU A 536 2.00 -1.59 -17.55
C GLU A 536 2.87 -2.80 -17.83
N GLN A 537 2.66 -3.90 -17.11
CA GLN A 537 3.16 -5.19 -17.55
C GLN A 537 2.51 -5.57 -18.88
N LEU A 538 1.23 -5.42 -19.16
CA LEU A 538 0.70 -5.87 -20.46
C LEU A 538 1.09 -5.00 -21.69
N CYS A 539 1.29 -3.68 -21.52
CA CYS A 539 1.34 -2.68 -22.60
C CYS A 539 2.69 -2.40 -23.28
N ASP A 540 3.83 -2.46 -22.58
CA ASP A 540 5.15 -2.12 -23.17
C ASP A 540 5.69 -3.24 -24.07
N GLY A 541 4.81 -4.16 -24.51
CA GLY A 541 5.24 -5.50 -24.87
C GLY A 541 5.79 -6.27 -23.66
N THR A 542 5.69 -5.70 -22.46
CA THR A 542 6.00 -6.26 -21.15
C THR A 542 5.04 -7.40 -20.77
N ALA A 543 4.03 -7.70 -21.63
CA ALA A 543 3.25 -8.94 -21.65
C ALA A 543 4.07 -10.10 -22.21
N ALA A 544 5.28 -9.83 -22.71
CA ALA A 544 6.40 -10.63 -22.31
C ALA A 544 6.99 -9.87 -21.10
N LEU A 545 6.75 -10.17 -19.83
CA LEU A 545 6.53 -11.40 -19.14
C LEU A 545 6.15 -11.05 -17.65
N ILE A 546 4.89 -11.17 -17.22
CA ILE A 546 4.71 -12.24 -16.21
C ILE A 546 4.51 -13.45 -17.09
N THR A 547 5.60 -13.96 -17.63
CA THR A 547 5.51 -15.32 -18.09
C THR A 547 5.20 -16.11 -16.84
N ALA A 548 4.28 -17.07 -16.93
CA ALA A 548 4.22 -18.12 -15.94
C ALA A 548 5.64 -18.66 -15.83
N HIS A 549 6.39 -18.16 -14.85
CA HIS A 549 7.81 -18.40 -14.77
C HIS A 549 7.98 -19.74 -14.12
N PRO A 550 8.66 -20.70 -14.76
CA PRO A 550 9.41 -20.61 -16.01
C PRO A 550 8.53 -20.72 -17.25
N ALA A 551 8.81 -19.88 -18.25
CA ALA A 551 8.33 -20.06 -19.61
C ALA A 551 8.73 -21.47 -20.11
N PRO A 552 7.80 -22.41 -20.34
CA PRO A 552 8.15 -23.62 -21.06
C PRO A 552 8.53 -23.24 -22.51
N PRO A 553 9.31 -24.07 -23.21
CA PRO A 553 9.56 -23.90 -24.63
C PRO A 553 8.23 -23.74 -25.41
N ILE A 554 8.19 -22.90 -26.45
CA ILE A 554 6.99 -22.71 -27.28
C ILE A 554 6.69 -24.03 -28.01
N VAL A 555 5.52 -24.64 -27.73
CA VAL A 555 5.09 -25.89 -28.38
C VAL A 555 3.57 -25.96 -28.57
N ARG A 556 3.13 -26.87 -29.45
CA ARG A 556 1.72 -27.19 -29.66
C ARG A 556 1.12 -27.76 -28.38
N GLU A 557 0.09 -27.12 -27.84
CA GLU A 557 -0.53 -27.48 -26.56
C GLU A 557 -1.01 -28.95 -26.50
N SER A 558 -1.48 -29.51 -27.63
CA SER A 558 -1.92 -30.91 -27.76
C SER A 558 -0.81 -31.96 -27.53
N SER A 559 0.46 -31.56 -27.66
CA SER A 559 1.62 -32.43 -27.42
C SER A 559 2.05 -32.51 -25.94
N VAL A 560 1.53 -31.60 -25.10
CA VAL A 560 1.91 -31.46 -23.69
C VAL A 560 1.05 -32.37 -22.81
N GLN A 561 1.67 -32.96 -21.79
CA GLN A 561 0.98 -33.62 -20.68
C GLN A 561 1.21 -32.84 -19.39
N THR A 562 0.13 -32.64 -18.63
CA THR A 562 0.16 -31.95 -17.33
C THR A 562 -0.35 -32.90 -16.25
N TYR A 563 0.40 -32.99 -15.15
CA TYR A 563 0.05 -33.73 -13.94
C TYR A 563 0.09 -32.76 -12.77
N SER A 564 -0.99 -32.64 -12.02
CA SER A 564 -1.05 -31.79 -10.83
C SER A 564 -1.47 -32.62 -9.62
N PHE A 565 -0.73 -32.47 -8.54
CA PHE A 565 -0.97 -33.15 -7.27
C PHE A 565 -1.07 -32.10 -6.16
N GLU A 566 -2.04 -32.26 -5.27
CA GLU A 566 -2.29 -31.33 -4.16
C GLU A 566 -2.30 -32.09 -2.84
N TRP A 567 -1.75 -31.45 -1.80
CA TRP A 567 -1.75 -31.89 -0.41
C TRP A 567 -2.16 -30.72 0.49
N GLU A 568 -2.93 -31.02 1.53
CA GLU A 568 -3.19 -30.10 2.64
C GLU A 568 -2.40 -30.58 3.85
N LEU A 569 -1.49 -29.74 4.32
CA LEU A 569 -0.53 -30.02 5.38
C LEU A 569 -0.77 -29.08 6.57
N GLN A 570 -0.53 -29.55 7.79
CA GLN A 570 -0.75 -28.78 9.02
C GLN A 570 0.34 -27.73 9.25
N SER A 571 1.56 -28.02 8.82
CA SER A 571 2.73 -27.15 9.00
C SER A 571 2.65 -25.90 8.12
N SER A 572 3.22 -24.79 8.59
CA SER A 572 3.24 -23.54 7.84
C SER A 572 4.20 -23.58 6.64
N PRO A 573 4.05 -22.68 5.64
CA PRO A 573 4.94 -22.65 4.49
C PRO A 573 6.40 -22.45 4.85
N GLU A 574 6.70 -21.62 5.86
CA GLU A 574 8.06 -21.33 6.33
C GLU A 574 8.70 -22.55 7.01
N ALA A 575 7.91 -23.33 7.75
CA ALA A 575 8.39 -24.56 8.38
C ALA A 575 8.66 -25.66 7.34
N LEU A 576 7.83 -25.75 6.30
CA LEU A 576 7.98 -26.75 5.23
C LEU A 576 9.11 -26.39 4.25
N TRP A 577 9.30 -25.10 3.96
CA TRP A 577 10.17 -24.61 2.90
C TRP A 577 11.59 -25.23 2.90
N PRO A 578 12.33 -25.29 4.02
CA PRO A 578 13.69 -25.84 4.04
C PRO A 578 13.77 -27.30 3.57
N PHE A 579 12.68 -28.05 3.71
CA PHE A 579 12.62 -29.47 3.38
C PHE A 579 12.05 -29.70 1.98
N VAL A 580 10.91 -29.10 1.67
CA VAL A 580 10.23 -29.30 0.37
C VAL A 580 11.01 -28.70 -0.79
N SER A 581 11.76 -27.62 -0.55
CA SER A 581 12.62 -26.98 -1.56
C SER A 581 14.00 -27.64 -1.69
N ASN A 582 14.33 -28.59 -0.81
CA ASN A 582 15.57 -29.36 -0.89
C ASN A 582 15.48 -30.44 -1.97
N THR A 583 15.56 -30.00 -3.23
CA THR A 583 15.46 -30.85 -4.41
C THR A 583 16.45 -32.02 -4.43
N GLU A 584 17.62 -31.88 -3.81
CA GLU A 584 18.62 -32.95 -3.69
C GLU A 584 18.09 -34.09 -2.81
N LYS A 585 17.71 -33.80 -1.57
CA LYS A 585 17.16 -34.78 -0.63
C LYS A 585 15.81 -35.33 -1.11
N MET A 586 14.93 -34.47 -1.63
CA MET A 586 13.64 -34.87 -2.20
C MET A 586 13.80 -35.86 -3.36
N ASN A 587 14.74 -35.62 -4.28
CA ASN A 587 15.00 -36.54 -5.39
C ASN A 587 15.52 -37.90 -4.88
N ARG A 588 16.38 -37.91 -3.87
CA ARG A 588 16.88 -39.14 -3.24
C ARG A 588 15.76 -39.90 -2.52
N ALA A 589 14.98 -39.24 -1.67
CA ALA A 589 13.90 -39.85 -0.90
C ALA A 589 12.76 -40.38 -1.78
N THR A 590 12.52 -39.75 -2.94
CA THR A 590 11.60 -40.28 -3.97
C THR A 590 12.23 -41.38 -4.84
N GLY A 591 13.47 -41.78 -4.57
CA GLY A 591 14.17 -42.89 -5.24
C GLY A 591 14.48 -42.61 -6.70
N LEU A 592 14.77 -41.36 -7.06
CA LEU A 592 15.33 -41.02 -8.37
C LEU A 592 16.80 -41.42 -8.43
N ALA A 593 17.30 -41.78 -9.62
CA ALA A 593 18.70 -42.13 -9.79
C ALA A 593 19.61 -40.89 -9.70
N PRO A 594 20.87 -41.01 -9.25
CA PRO A 594 21.82 -39.90 -9.25
C PRO A 594 22.13 -39.44 -10.69
N VAL A 595 22.50 -38.17 -10.82
CA VAL A 595 22.77 -37.48 -12.09
C VAL A 595 24.24 -37.10 -12.17
N ARG A 596 24.85 -37.28 -13.34
CA ARG A 596 26.18 -36.74 -13.64
C ARG A 596 26.04 -35.39 -14.35
N PHE A 597 26.53 -34.33 -13.71
CA PHE A 597 26.50 -32.99 -14.28
C PHE A 597 27.85 -32.60 -14.89
N GLU A 598 27.82 -32.01 -16.08
CA GLU A 598 28.96 -31.42 -16.77
C GLU A 598 28.70 -29.92 -16.92
N ILE A 599 29.63 -29.08 -16.46
CA ILE A 599 29.49 -27.62 -16.49
C ILE A 599 30.56 -27.05 -17.42
N GLU A 600 30.13 -26.37 -18.48
CA GLU A 600 31.00 -25.76 -19.48
C GLU A 600 30.98 -24.22 -19.35
N SER A 601 32.19 -23.63 -19.35
CA SER A 601 32.43 -22.19 -19.27
C SER A 601 32.07 -21.49 -20.59
N MET A 602 31.31 -20.39 -20.51
CA MET A 602 30.86 -19.62 -21.68
C MET A 602 31.25 -18.13 -21.59
N GLY A 603 32.44 -17.82 -21.07
CA GLY A 603 32.88 -16.43 -20.86
C GLY A 603 31.93 -15.61 -19.97
N LYS A 604 31.41 -14.48 -20.48
CA LYS A 604 30.46 -13.58 -19.74
C LYS A 604 28.99 -14.06 -19.73
N SER A 605 28.71 -15.27 -20.20
CA SER A 605 27.37 -15.86 -20.23
C SER A 605 27.19 -16.89 -19.11
N SER A 606 25.94 -17.21 -18.77
CA SER A 606 25.62 -18.30 -17.85
C SER A 606 26.31 -19.60 -18.31
N PRO A 607 26.93 -20.37 -17.41
CA PRO A 607 27.56 -21.62 -17.79
C PRO A 607 26.54 -22.60 -18.34
N ASN A 608 26.95 -23.35 -19.36
CA ASN A 608 26.11 -24.39 -19.94
C ASN A 608 26.22 -25.64 -19.06
N THR A 609 25.14 -26.00 -18.38
CA THR A 609 25.10 -27.15 -17.48
C THR A 609 24.34 -28.28 -18.15
N THR A 610 24.96 -29.46 -18.24
CA THR A 610 24.37 -30.63 -18.88
C THR A 610 24.22 -31.76 -17.87
N GLY A 611 23.01 -32.29 -17.72
CA GLY A 611 22.74 -33.46 -16.91
C GLY A 611 22.72 -34.75 -17.74
N ASN A 612 23.38 -35.79 -17.25
CA ASN A 612 23.41 -37.12 -17.83
C ASN A 612 22.92 -38.15 -16.80
N GLN A 613 21.95 -38.98 -17.18
CA GLN A 613 21.37 -39.98 -16.28
C GLN A 613 20.97 -41.23 -17.07
N ARG A 614 21.10 -42.41 -16.45
CA ARG A 614 20.59 -43.66 -17.00
C ARG A 614 19.41 -44.15 -16.17
N VAL A 615 18.24 -44.27 -16.79
CA VAL A 615 16.99 -44.69 -16.12
C VAL A 615 16.37 -45.84 -16.90
N ALA A 616 16.14 -46.98 -16.24
CA ALA A 616 15.53 -48.18 -16.84
C ALA A 616 16.20 -48.60 -18.18
N GLY A 617 17.53 -48.50 -18.27
CA GLY A 617 18.30 -48.81 -19.47
C GLY A 617 18.39 -47.69 -20.51
N LEU A 618 17.57 -46.64 -20.42
CA LEU A 618 17.57 -45.48 -21.31
C LEU A 618 18.59 -44.44 -20.86
N ASN A 619 19.35 -43.90 -21.82
CA ASN A 619 20.27 -42.79 -21.58
C ASN A 619 19.55 -41.46 -21.81
N LEU A 620 19.42 -40.67 -20.74
CA LEU A 620 18.87 -39.34 -20.75
C LEU A 620 20.02 -38.33 -20.71
N LYS A 621 19.95 -37.34 -21.59
CA LYS A 621 20.88 -36.20 -21.60
C LYS A 621 20.07 -34.93 -21.78
N TRP A 622 20.28 -33.93 -20.94
CA TRP A 622 19.55 -32.66 -21.00
C TRP A 622 20.44 -31.48 -20.67
N ARG A 623 20.01 -30.31 -21.14
CA ARG A 623 20.49 -29.01 -20.66
C ARG A 623 19.71 -28.63 -19.40
N GLU A 624 20.45 -28.33 -18.34
CA GLU A 624 19.94 -27.85 -17.06
C GLU A 624 19.90 -26.33 -17.09
N HIS A 625 18.72 -25.75 -16.89
CA HIS A 625 18.53 -24.31 -16.81
C HIS A 625 18.66 -23.83 -15.36
N PRO A 626 19.05 -22.57 -15.11
CA PRO A 626 19.02 -22.00 -13.75
C PRO A 626 17.64 -22.19 -13.12
N TYR A 627 17.61 -22.72 -11.90
CA TYR A 627 16.36 -22.97 -11.18
C TYR A 627 15.73 -21.65 -10.79
N GLU A 628 14.40 -21.63 -10.69
CA GLU A 628 13.67 -20.44 -10.27
C GLU A 628 13.00 -20.71 -8.93
N TRP A 629 13.05 -19.77 -8.01
CA TRP A 629 12.36 -19.91 -6.73
C TRP A 629 12.06 -18.56 -6.08
N ILE A 630 11.06 -18.62 -5.22
CA ILE A 630 10.64 -17.58 -4.29
C ILE A 630 10.51 -18.28 -2.93
N GLU A 631 11.36 -17.91 -1.99
CA GLU A 631 11.38 -18.52 -0.66
C GLU A 631 10.02 -18.47 0.04
N GLY A 632 9.65 -19.59 0.66
CA GLY A 632 8.35 -19.78 1.31
C GLY A 632 7.15 -19.94 0.36
N SER A 633 7.34 -19.74 -0.95
CA SER A 633 6.23 -19.70 -1.92
C SER A 633 6.34 -20.78 -2.99
N ARG A 634 7.40 -20.81 -3.81
CA ARG A 634 7.49 -21.79 -4.92
C ARG A 634 8.90 -22.03 -5.40
N HIS A 635 9.16 -23.20 -5.96
CA HIS A 635 10.37 -23.46 -6.74
C HIS A 635 10.07 -24.24 -8.01
N VAL A 636 10.87 -24.02 -9.05
CA VAL A 636 10.66 -24.59 -10.38
C VAL A 636 11.95 -25.06 -11.03
N VAL A 637 11.86 -26.21 -11.69
CA VAL A 637 12.94 -26.86 -12.43
C VAL A 637 12.53 -27.04 -13.89
N LEU A 638 13.38 -26.58 -14.83
CA LEU A 638 13.21 -26.76 -16.28
C LEU A 638 14.38 -27.57 -16.85
N ARG A 639 14.05 -28.67 -17.53
CA ARG A 639 15.01 -29.51 -18.25
C ARG A 639 14.65 -29.62 -19.72
N VAL A 640 15.61 -29.38 -20.60
CA VAL A 640 15.44 -29.55 -22.06
C VAL A 640 16.33 -30.70 -22.53
N PHE A 641 15.72 -31.80 -22.95
CA PHE A 641 16.42 -33.05 -23.23
C PHE A 641 17.00 -33.08 -24.64
N GLU A 642 18.30 -33.30 -24.75
CA GLU A 642 19.00 -33.60 -26.01
C GLU A 642 18.80 -35.06 -26.42
N LYS A 643 18.79 -35.99 -25.46
CA LYS A 643 18.55 -37.43 -25.64
C LYS A 643 17.57 -37.97 -24.61
N GLY A 644 16.77 -38.96 -24.99
CA GLY A 644 15.80 -39.62 -24.11
C GLY A 644 14.37 -39.60 -24.66
N VAL A 645 13.41 -39.94 -23.81
CA VAL A 645 11.98 -40.07 -24.21
C VAL A 645 11.17 -38.78 -24.08
N LEU A 646 11.73 -37.73 -23.48
CA LEU A 646 11.09 -36.42 -23.34
C LEU A 646 11.82 -35.39 -24.20
N ARG A 647 11.13 -34.34 -24.68
CA ARG A 647 11.75 -33.16 -25.29
C ARG A 647 12.09 -32.12 -24.22
N TRP A 648 11.19 -31.88 -23.29
CA TRP A 648 11.40 -31.04 -22.12
C TRP A 648 10.46 -31.46 -20.99
N TYR A 649 10.78 -30.99 -19.78
CA TYR A 649 10.04 -31.22 -18.55
C TYR A 649 10.15 -29.99 -17.64
N VAL A 650 9.05 -29.59 -17.03
CA VAL A 650 8.95 -28.55 -16.01
C VAL A 650 8.27 -29.13 -14.78
N SER A 651 8.84 -28.92 -13.59
CA SER A 651 8.21 -29.24 -12.30
C SER A 651 8.22 -28.03 -11.41
N GLU A 652 7.02 -27.60 -11.03
CA GLU A 652 6.74 -26.49 -10.13
C GLU A 652 6.13 -27.04 -8.84
N VAL A 653 6.72 -26.68 -7.71
CA VAL A 653 6.16 -26.92 -6.39
C VAL A 653 5.80 -25.57 -5.80
N SER A 654 4.52 -25.36 -5.48
CA SER A 654 4.01 -24.15 -4.83
C SER A 654 3.40 -24.45 -3.46
N LEU A 655 3.54 -23.51 -2.55
CA LEU A 655 3.05 -23.52 -1.19
C LEU A 655 2.16 -22.29 -1.00
N GLU A 656 0.91 -22.53 -0.63
CA GLU A 656 -0.06 -21.49 -0.33
C GLU A 656 -0.52 -21.65 1.11
N ARG A 657 -0.48 -20.57 1.89
CA ARG A 657 -0.95 -20.59 3.28
C ARG A 657 -2.47 -20.78 3.31
N THR A 658 -2.95 -21.73 4.11
CA THR A 658 -4.39 -21.93 4.33
C THR A 658 -4.93 -21.01 5.42
N ALA A 659 -6.25 -20.80 5.47
CA ALA A 659 -6.90 -19.97 6.49
C ALA A 659 -6.63 -20.46 7.93
N GLY A 660 -6.37 -21.76 8.13
CA GLY A 660 -6.02 -22.36 9.42
C GLY A 660 -4.53 -22.25 9.79
N GLY A 661 -3.71 -21.55 9.00
CA GLY A 661 -2.28 -21.38 9.24
C GLY A 661 -1.37 -22.48 8.67
N GLY A 662 -1.94 -23.59 8.19
CA GLY A 662 -1.24 -24.67 7.49
C GLY A 662 -0.91 -24.33 6.03
N THR A 663 -0.61 -25.35 5.22
CA THR A 663 -0.13 -25.19 3.84
C THR A 663 -0.90 -26.06 2.86
N LYS A 664 -1.37 -25.45 1.77
CA LYS A 664 -1.77 -26.14 0.56
C LYS A 664 -0.55 -26.24 -0.36
N LEU A 665 0.01 -27.45 -0.48
CA LEU A 665 1.14 -27.73 -1.35
C LEU A 665 0.64 -28.29 -2.69
N ARG A 666 1.04 -27.68 -3.80
CA ARG A 666 0.75 -28.17 -5.15
C ARG A 666 2.04 -28.49 -5.89
N ASN A 667 2.15 -29.70 -6.45
CA ASN A 667 3.22 -30.07 -7.37
C ASN A 667 2.64 -30.25 -8.77
N THR A 668 3.01 -29.36 -9.69
CA THR A 668 2.59 -29.37 -11.08
C THR A 668 3.76 -29.75 -11.98
N VAL A 669 3.55 -30.80 -12.77
CA VAL A 669 4.52 -31.34 -13.72
C VAL A 669 3.97 -31.21 -15.14
N ARG A 670 4.71 -30.51 -16.00
CA ARG A 670 4.40 -30.34 -17.43
C ARG A 670 5.53 -30.92 -18.28
N LEU A 671 5.21 -31.68 -19.31
CA LEU A 671 6.21 -32.31 -20.16
C LEU A 671 5.72 -32.55 -21.58
N GLU A 672 6.67 -32.73 -22.49
CA GLU A 672 6.41 -33.13 -23.88
C GLU A 672 7.11 -34.47 -24.19
N PRO A 673 6.37 -35.57 -24.40
CA PRO A 673 6.93 -36.86 -24.77
C PRO A 673 7.36 -36.96 -26.24
N ARG A 674 8.41 -37.73 -26.53
CA ARG A 674 8.82 -38.13 -27.90
C ARG A 674 7.97 -39.31 -28.38
N GLY A 675 6.80 -39.02 -28.92
CA GLY A 675 5.91 -40.00 -29.55
C GLY A 675 4.97 -40.74 -28.59
N PHE A 676 4.21 -41.71 -29.13
CA PHE A 676 3.09 -42.36 -28.43
C PHE A 676 3.53 -43.25 -27.24
N ILE A 677 4.61 -44.03 -27.40
CA ILE A 677 5.12 -44.91 -26.33
C ILE A 677 5.58 -44.08 -25.12
N ALA A 678 6.33 -43.00 -25.36
CA ALA A 678 6.76 -42.09 -24.31
C ALA A 678 5.57 -41.46 -23.56
N ARG A 679 4.49 -41.13 -24.29
CA ARG A 679 3.24 -40.59 -23.74
C ARG A 679 2.54 -41.56 -22.79
N LEU A 680 2.58 -42.86 -23.08
CA LEU A 680 2.04 -43.90 -22.20
C LEU A 680 2.93 -44.14 -20.96
N LEU A 681 4.26 -44.22 -21.16
CA LEU A 681 5.22 -44.41 -20.06
C LEU A 681 5.16 -43.26 -19.05
N ALA A 682 5.10 -42.00 -19.53
CA ALA A 682 4.98 -40.82 -18.68
C ALA A 682 3.70 -40.87 -17.82
N LYS A 683 2.56 -41.31 -18.38
CA LYS A 683 1.29 -41.46 -17.64
C LYS A 683 1.41 -42.44 -16.48
N TRP A 684 2.16 -43.53 -16.63
CA TRP A 684 2.31 -44.54 -15.58
C TRP A 684 3.35 -44.15 -14.52
N GLU A 685 4.55 -43.74 -14.94
CA GLU A 685 5.64 -43.35 -14.03
C GLU A 685 5.30 -42.09 -13.22
N LEU A 686 4.80 -41.04 -13.87
CA LEU A 686 4.51 -39.76 -13.21
C LEU A 686 3.11 -39.70 -12.59
N GLY A 687 2.10 -40.25 -13.26
CA GLY A 687 0.71 -40.17 -12.79
C GLY A 687 0.40 -41.05 -11.57
N MET A 688 1.02 -42.23 -11.44
CA MET A 688 0.70 -43.17 -10.36
C MET A 688 1.85 -43.42 -9.38
N LYS A 689 3.05 -43.76 -9.87
CA LYS A 689 4.17 -44.10 -8.97
C LYS A 689 4.74 -42.88 -8.26
N TYR A 690 5.00 -41.81 -9.01
CA TYR A 690 5.62 -40.60 -8.47
C TYR A 690 4.75 -39.95 -7.39
N ARG A 691 3.43 -39.81 -7.63
CA ARG A 691 2.47 -39.32 -6.62
C ARG A 691 2.56 -40.11 -5.31
N ARG A 692 2.53 -41.45 -5.35
CA ARG A 692 2.59 -42.29 -4.14
C ARG A 692 3.89 -42.11 -3.35
N LYS A 693 5.00 -41.84 -4.03
CA LYS A 693 6.28 -41.59 -3.35
C LYS A 693 6.31 -40.21 -2.71
N LEU A 694 5.85 -39.17 -3.41
CA LEU A 694 5.71 -37.83 -2.88
C LEU A 694 4.77 -37.80 -1.67
N ASP A 695 3.65 -38.50 -1.74
CA ASP A 695 2.67 -38.62 -0.67
C ASP A 695 3.29 -39.12 0.64
N LYS A 696 4.12 -40.17 0.55
CA LYS A 696 4.87 -40.69 1.71
C LYS A 696 5.84 -39.68 2.28
N VAL A 697 6.58 -38.96 1.43
CA VAL A 697 7.61 -38.00 1.85
C VAL A 697 6.96 -36.75 2.46
N TYR A 698 5.99 -36.13 1.79
CA TYR A 698 5.34 -34.92 2.31
C TYR A 698 4.55 -35.17 3.59
N THR A 699 3.82 -36.29 3.69
CA THR A 699 3.11 -36.65 4.93
C THR A 699 4.08 -36.88 6.08
N ARG A 700 5.26 -37.49 5.81
CA ARG A 700 6.31 -37.65 6.82
C ARG A 700 6.83 -36.29 7.29
N ILE A 701 7.22 -35.41 6.36
CA ILE A 701 7.72 -34.07 6.70
C ILE A 701 6.70 -33.36 7.60
N ASP A 702 5.44 -33.34 7.20
CA ASP A 702 4.37 -32.67 7.96
C ASP A 702 4.18 -33.31 9.35
N SER A 703 4.19 -34.64 9.45
CA SER A 703 4.06 -35.34 10.73
C SER A 703 5.23 -35.08 11.70
N VAL A 704 6.45 -34.94 11.18
CA VAL A 704 7.64 -34.67 12.00
C VAL A 704 7.61 -33.23 12.49
N LEU A 705 7.27 -32.28 11.63
CA LEU A 705 7.21 -30.86 11.98
C LEU A 705 6.06 -30.53 12.95
N SER A 706 4.91 -31.20 12.80
CA SER A 706 3.76 -31.04 13.69
C SER A 706 3.93 -31.69 15.06
N ALA A 707 4.81 -32.68 15.20
CA ALA A 707 5.08 -33.38 16.46
C ALA A 707 5.96 -32.60 17.46
N GLY A 708 6.50 -31.43 17.06
CA GLY A 708 7.41 -30.61 17.87
C GLY A 708 8.89 -30.77 17.47
N PRO A 709 9.79 -29.95 18.05
CA PRO A 709 11.19 -29.89 17.62
C PRO A 709 11.95 -31.17 17.98
N ARG A 710 12.31 -31.94 16.95
CA ARG A 710 13.24 -33.07 17.02
C ARG A 710 14.43 -32.83 16.09
N PRO A 711 15.44 -32.04 16.53
CA PRO A 711 16.55 -31.59 15.68
C PRO A 711 17.42 -32.73 15.13
N GLU A 712 17.36 -33.92 15.75
CA GLU A 712 18.07 -35.12 15.36
C GLU A 712 17.42 -35.89 14.19
N ILE A 713 16.13 -35.69 13.92
CA ILE A 713 15.40 -36.42 12.88
C ILE A 713 15.38 -35.61 11.58
N ASP A 714 15.86 -36.20 10.48
CA ASP A 714 15.61 -35.62 9.15
C ASP A 714 14.12 -35.82 8.77
N PRO A 715 13.33 -34.75 8.54
CA PRO A 715 11.93 -34.87 8.17
C PRO A 715 11.71 -35.50 6.78
N ILE A 716 12.70 -35.44 5.89
CA ILE A 716 12.60 -35.93 4.51
C ILE A 716 12.87 -37.44 4.45
N ASP A 717 13.98 -37.86 5.06
CA ASP A 717 14.45 -39.23 4.96
C ASP A 717 13.86 -40.12 6.06
N PRO A 718 13.53 -41.40 5.73
CA PRO A 718 13.24 -42.39 6.76
C PRO A 718 14.43 -42.56 7.71
N GLU A 719 14.19 -43.10 8.91
CA GLU A 719 15.26 -43.34 9.89
C GLU A 719 16.41 -44.12 9.23
N VAL A 720 17.60 -43.55 9.29
CA VAL A 720 18.82 -44.16 8.77
C VAL A 720 19.19 -45.32 9.68
N SER A 721 19.30 -46.52 9.12
CA SER A 721 19.74 -47.69 9.88
C SER A 721 21.28 -47.70 9.95
N VAL A 722 21.82 -47.27 11.08
CA VAL A 722 23.25 -47.43 11.40
C VAL A 722 23.50 -48.84 11.92
N SER A 723 24.58 -49.48 11.44
CA SER A 723 24.93 -50.84 11.87
C SER A 723 25.20 -50.90 13.38
N PRO A 724 24.99 -52.05 14.04
CA PRO A 724 25.33 -52.21 15.46
C PRO A 724 26.79 -51.86 15.79
N ALA A 725 27.71 -52.12 14.86
CA ALA A 725 29.11 -51.72 15.00
C ALA A 725 29.29 -50.19 14.97
N GLY A 726 28.59 -49.50 14.06
CA GLY A 726 28.58 -48.04 14.01
C GLY A 726 27.94 -47.41 15.26
N GLN A 727 26.87 -48.02 15.80
CA GLN A 727 26.26 -47.59 17.07
C GLN A 727 27.22 -47.72 18.25
N ALA A 728 27.91 -48.86 18.35
CA ALA A 728 28.94 -49.07 19.38
C ALA A 728 30.10 -48.07 19.25
N HIS A 729 30.54 -47.78 18.02
CA HIS A 729 31.58 -46.78 17.76
C HIS A 729 31.16 -45.37 18.20
N VAL A 730 29.90 -44.98 17.96
CA VAL A 730 29.39 -43.68 18.43
C VAL A 730 29.29 -43.61 19.96
N ALA A 731 28.85 -44.68 20.62
CA ALA A 731 28.81 -44.73 22.08
C ALA A 731 30.21 -44.64 22.70
N GLU A 732 31.20 -45.33 22.10
CA GLU A 732 32.60 -45.21 22.49
C GLU A 732 33.15 -43.80 22.27
N LEU A 733 32.82 -43.18 21.12
CA LEU A 733 33.17 -41.79 20.83
C LEU A 733 32.64 -40.83 21.90
N GLN A 734 31.35 -40.92 22.25
CA GLN A 734 30.74 -40.05 23.26
C GLN A 734 31.47 -40.14 24.60
N THR A 735 31.78 -41.37 25.03
CA THR A 735 32.54 -41.61 26.26
C THR A 735 33.92 -40.95 26.20
N LYS A 736 34.67 -41.16 25.12
CA LYS A 736 36.01 -40.59 24.93
C LYS A 736 36.02 -39.07 24.82
N LEU A 737 34.98 -38.47 24.23
CA LEU A 737 34.84 -37.00 24.16
C LEU A 737 34.73 -36.41 25.57
N VAL A 738 33.87 -36.97 26.41
CA VAL A 738 33.70 -36.53 27.81
C VAL A 738 34.99 -36.73 28.61
N GLU A 739 35.70 -37.86 28.43
CA GLU A 739 37.02 -38.10 29.05
C GLU A 739 38.09 -37.06 28.62
N GLN A 740 37.97 -36.51 27.42
CA GLN A 740 38.86 -35.45 26.91
C GLN A 740 38.43 -34.03 27.32
N GLY A 741 37.40 -33.91 28.16
CA GLY A 741 36.92 -32.63 28.70
C GLY A 741 35.95 -31.87 27.79
N VAL A 742 35.40 -32.52 26.74
CA VAL A 742 34.32 -31.95 25.93
C VAL A 742 33.01 -31.97 26.74
N ASP A 743 32.18 -30.93 26.60
CA ASP A 743 30.86 -30.87 27.24
C ASP A 743 30.00 -32.09 26.89
N GLU A 744 29.36 -32.66 27.91
CA GLU A 744 28.57 -33.89 27.79
C GLU A 744 27.39 -33.72 26.82
N ARG A 745 26.72 -32.56 26.84
CA ARG A 745 25.58 -32.29 25.94
C ARG A 745 26.05 -32.12 24.49
N ALA A 746 27.22 -31.54 24.28
CA ALA A 746 27.84 -31.44 22.95
C ALA A 746 28.24 -32.82 22.40
N ALA A 747 28.80 -33.69 23.23
CA ALA A 747 29.13 -35.07 22.88
C ALA A 747 27.85 -35.88 22.56
N GLU A 748 26.82 -35.76 23.39
CA GLU A 748 25.50 -36.36 23.16
C GLU A 748 24.87 -35.90 21.85
N ALA A 749 24.86 -34.58 21.60
CA ALA A 749 24.31 -33.99 20.38
C ALA A 749 25.04 -34.46 19.12
N LEU A 750 26.39 -34.48 19.13
CA LEU A 750 27.18 -34.98 18.01
C LEU A 750 26.92 -36.47 17.74
N GLY A 751 26.88 -37.29 18.79
CA GLY A 751 26.59 -38.72 18.65
C GLY A 751 25.18 -38.99 18.12
N SER A 752 24.18 -38.31 18.66
CA SER A 752 22.79 -38.37 18.18
C SER A 752 22.70 -37.98 16.70
N TYR A 753 23.38 -36.90 16.31
CA TYR A 753 23.41 -36.45 14.91
C TYR A 753 24.06 -37.46 13.98
N LEU A 754 25.17 -38.08 14.39
CA LEU A 754 25.85 -39.11 13.60
C LEU A 754 24.96 -40.34 13.36
N LEU A 755 24.09 -40.68 14.32
CA LEU A 755 23.18 -41.83 14.25
C LEU A 755 21.92 -41.57 13.43
N HIS A 756 21.36 -40.35 13.50
CA HIS A 756 19.99 -40.10 13.03
C HIS A 756 19.90 -39.14 11.83
N ALA A 757 20.89 -38.27 11.60
CA ALA A 757 20.85 -37.33 10.49
C ALA A 757 20.98 -38.04 9.13
N SER A 758 20.57 -37.38 8.04
CA SER A 758 20.74 -37.95 6.70
C SER A 758 22.21 -38.15 6.32
N ASP A 759 22.47 -39.06 5.36
CA ASP A 759 23.83 -39.27 4.85
C ASP A 759 24.42 -37.97 4.29
N GLN A 760 23.63 -37.15 3.62
CA GLN A 760 24.10 -35.86 3.09
C GLN A 760 24.51 -34.87 4.19
N ASP A 761 23.82 -34.88 5.33
CA ASP A 761 24.15 -33.99 6.44
C ASP A 761 25.46 -34.38 7.12
N VAL A 762 25.73 -35.67 7.30
CA VAL A 762 27.00 -36.13 7.86
C VAL A 762 28.12 -36.24 6.84
N ALA A 763 27.82 -36.20 5.53
CA ALA A 763 28.81 -36.02 4.47
C ALA A 763 29.49 -34.66 4.58
N ARG A 764 28.78 -33.67 5.15
CA ARG A 764 29.20 -32.28 5.26
C ARG A 764 28.60 -31.61 6.50
N LEU A 765 29.03 -32.09 7.66
CA LEU A 765 28.63 -31.61 8.98
C LEU A 765 29.25 -30.23 9.27
N ARG A 766 28.41 -29.27 9.68
CA ARG A 766 28.82 -27.92 10.08
C ARG A 766 28.57 -27.72 11.58
N PRO A 767 29.60 -27.47 12.39
CA PRO A 767 29.45 -27.43 13.84
C PRO A 767 28.58 -26.26 14.33
N ILE A 768 28.66 -25.09 13.68
CA ILE A 768 27.84 -23.92 14.05
C ILE A 768 26.36 -24.16 13.70
N GLU A 769 26.07 -24.77 12.54
CA GLU A 769 24.70 -25.15 12.18
C GLU A 769 24.14 -26.18 13.17
N LEU A 770 24.98 -27.14 13.57
CA LEU A 770 24.63 -28.17 14.55
C LEU A 770 24.36 -27.57 15.94
N ALA A 771 25.23 -26.68 16.42
CA ALA A 771 25.05 -25.97 17.68
C ALA A 771 23.71 -25.22 17.73
N ASN A 772 23.37 -24.52 16.64
CA ASN A 772 22.08 -23.82 16.51
C ASN A 772 20.88 -24.79 16.51
N LYS A 773 20.98 -25.94 15.83
CA LYS A 773 19.92 -26.97 15.83
C LYS A 773 19.64 -27.52 17.23
N PHE A 774 20.69 -27.73 18.03
CA PHE A 774 20.58 -28.27 19.39
C PHE A 774 20.48 -27.19 20.48
N ALA A 775 20.49 -25.90 20.09
CA ALA A 775 20.53 -24.76 21.01
C ALA A 775 21.68 -24.83 22.04
N LEU A 776 22.86 -25.25 21.59
CA LEU A 776 24.09 -25.36 22.38
C LEU A 776 25.09 -24.25 22.02
N PRO A 777 26.06 -23.93 22.90
CA PRO A 777 27.14 -23.00 22.57
C PRO A 777 27.94 -23.48 21.35
N GLU A 778 28.29 -22.57 20.45
CA GLU A 778 28.98 -22.91 19.19
C GLU A 778 30.35 -23.54 19.45
N ASP A 779 31.09 -23.02 20.43
CA ASP A 779 32.46 -23.46 20.71
C ASP A 779 32.49 -24.90 21.25
N ASP A 780 31.50 -25.31 22.06
CA ASP A 780 31.41 -26.68 22.59
C ASP A 780 31.25 -27.73 21.46
N LEU A 781 30.43 -27.42 20.43
CA LEU A 781 30.25 -28.30 19.27
C LEU A 781 31.44 -28.27 18.32
N ILE A 782 32.13 -27.12 18.20
CA ILE A 782 33.38 -27.01 17.44
C ILE A 782 34.41 -27.93 18.07
N ASP A 783 34.60 -27.86 19.40
CA ASP A 783 35.56 -28.69 20.12
C ASP A 783 35.19 -30.17 20.04
N ALA A 784 33.91 -30.53 20.21
CA ALA A 784 33.43 -31.90 20.02
C ALA A 784 33.79 -32.46 18.63
N CYS A 785 33.60 -31.68 17.56
CA CYS A 785 33.95 -32.11 16.20
C CYS A 785 35.48 -32.24 15.98
N LEU A 786 36.28 -31.36 16.58
CA LEU A 786 37.74 -31.41 16.49
C LEU A 786 38.30 -32.64 17.22
N HIS A 787 37.84 -32.91 18.44
CA HIS A 787 38.23 -34.11 19.19
C HIS A 787 37.75 -35.39 18.50
N ALA A 788 36.52 -35.42 17.98
CA ALA A 788 36.00 -36.56 17.21
C ALA A 788 36.81 -36.81 15.93
N THR A 789 37.35 -35.76 15.31
CA THR A 789 38.28 -35.90 14.18
C THR A 789 39.59 -36.55 14.62
N LYS A 790 40.15 -36.13 15.76
CA LYS A 790 41.39 -36.71 16.30
C LYS A 790 41.22 -38.19 16.65
N LEU A 791 40.03 -38.57 17.12
CA LEU A 791 39.65 -39.95 17.43
C LEU A 791 39.33 -40.80 16.20
N GLY A 792 39.34 -40.21 14.99
CA GLY A 792 39.11 -40.93 13.73
C GLY A 792 37.63 -41.14 13.37
N SER A 793 36.70 -40.62 14.17
CA SER A 793 35.26 -40.72 13.93
C SER A 793 34.75 -39.67 12.93
N LEU A 794 35.49 -38.57 12.76
CA LEU A 794 35.26 -37.55 11.73
C LEU A 794 36.51 -37.32 10.89
N ALA A 795 36.33 -36.77 9.70
CA ALA A 795 37.38 -36.21 8.86
C ALA A 795 37.10 -34.73 8.58
N MET A 796 38.12 -33.89 8.70
CA MET A 796 38.03 -32.47 8.34
C MET A 796 38.09 -32.27 6.82
N VAL A 797 37.29 -31.33 6.32
CA VAL A 797 37.32 -30.87 4.94
C VAL A 797 37.25 -29.34 4.91
N TRP A 798 37.97 -28.75 3.97
CA TRP A 798 38.09 -27.32 3.77
C TRP A 798 37.41 -26.92 2.47
N ASP A 799 36.39 -26.09 2.61
CA ASP A 799 35.56 -25.59 1.53
C ASP A 799 36.07 -24.24 1.05
N VAL A 800 36.51 -24.16 -0.20
CA VAL A 800 36.87 -22.87 -0.83
C VAL A 800 35.61 -22.28 -1.45
N ILE A 801 35.02 -21.33 -0.74
CA ILE A 801 33.76 -20.66 -1.03
C ILE A 801 33.95 -19.61 -2.14
N CYS A 802 33.14 -19.72 -3.19
CA CYS A 802 33.09 -18.71 -4.24
C CYS A 802 32.50 -17.39 -3.70
N PRO A 803 33.13 -16.22 -3.95
CA PRO A 803 32.62 -14.93 -3.47
C PRO A 803 31.31 -14.53 -4.16
N SER A 804 31.02 -15.09 -5.35
CA SER A 804 29.81 -14.80 -6.10
C SER A 804 28.64 -15.71 -5.72
N CYS A 805 28.75 -17.04 -5.76
CA CYS A 805 27.63 -17.91 -5.38
C CYS A 805 27.62 -18.33 -3.92
N LYS A 806 28.65 -18.01 -3.12
CA LYS A 806 28.83 -18.42 -1.71
C LYS A 806 28.70 -19.94 -1.48
N ILE A 807 28.94 -20.74 -2.52
CA ILE A 807 29.00 -22.22 -2.49
C ILE A 807 30.47 -22.66 -2.61
N PRO A 808 30.84 -23.80 -2.01
CA PRO A 808 32.13 -24.45 -2.22
C PRO A 808 32.42 -24.68 -3.71
N SER A 809 33.44 -24.01 -4.23
CA SER A 809 33.96 -24.17 -5.58
C SER A 809 35.02 -25.25 -5.69
N ASN A 810 35.74 -25.49 -4.59
CA ASN A 810 36.72 -26.54 -4.42
C ASN A 810 36.64 -27.04 -2.98
N VAL A 811 37.00 -28.31 -2.77
CA VAL A 811 37.03 -28.93 -1.43
C VAL A 811 38.36 -29.65 -1.30
N VAL A 812 39.12 -29.34 -0.26
CA VAL A 812 40.42 -29.96 0.02
C VAL A 812 40.46 -30.54 1.43
N ASP A 813 41.33 -31.50 1.66
CA ASP A 813 41.55 -32.15 2.97
C ASP A 813 42.59 -31.42 3.84
N SER A 814 43.26 -30.39 3.29
CA SER A 814 44.27 -29.62 4.02
C SER A 814 44.39 -28.18 3.52
N LEU A 815 44.58 -27.24 4.45
CA LEU A 815 44.86 -25.82 4.15
C LEU A 815 46.10 -25.64 3.27
N LYS A 816 47.06 -26.56 3.30
CA LYS A 816 48.27 -26.53 2.46
C LYS A 816 47.96 -26.71 0.96
N LYS A 817 46.85 -27.37 0.62
CA LYS A 817 46.43 -27.63 -0.77
C LYS A 817 45.56 -26.50 -1.35
N ILE A 818 45.29 -25.43 -0.59
CA ILE A 818 44.51 -24.30 -1.06
C ILE A 818 45.40 -23.38 -1.91
N GLU A 819 44.98 -23.19 -3.16
CA GLU A 819 45.57 -22.27 -4.12
C GLU A 819 45.16 -20.83 -3.82
N GLU A 820 46.04 -19.87 -4.13
CA GLU A 820 45.76 -18.43 -3.94
C GLU A 820 44.70 -17.90 -4.90
N HIS A 821 44.57 -18.54 -6.07
CA HIS A 821 43.60 -18.20 -7.09
C HIS A 821 42.57 -19.31 -7.19
N GLY A 822 41.31 -18.98 -6.88
CA GLY A 822 40.18 -19.88 -7.02
C GLY A 822 39.52 -19.74 -8.38
N SER A 823 38.90 -20.81 -8.84
CA SER A 823 37.99 -20.76 -9.98
C SER A 823 36.66 -21.40 -9.61
N CYS A 824 35.55 -20.75 -9.97
CA CYS A 824 34.22 -21.30 -9.77
C CYS A 824 33.64 -21.71 -11.12
N LYS A 825 33.49 -23.02 -11.36
CA LYS A 825 32.86 -23.54 -12.58
C LYS A 825 31.39 -23.11 -12.70
N THR A 826 30.68 -23.02 -11.57
CA THR A 826 29.26 -22.64 -11.50
C THR A 826 29.01 -21.15 -11.79
N CYS A 827 29.93 -20.27 -11.39
CA CYS A 827 29.82 -18.83 -11.70
C CYS A 827 30.61 -18.42 -12.94
N ASN A 828 31.49 -19.31 -13.41
CA ASN A 828 32.43 -19.06 -14.47
C ASN A 828 33.35 -17.83 -14.21
N ILE A 829 33.91 -17.74 -13.01
CA ILE A 829 34.81 -16.66 -12.60
C ILE A 829 36.11 -17.21 -12.01
N GLY A 830 37.21 -16.51 -12.28
CA GLY A 830 38.42 -16.58 -11.46
C GLY A 830 38.36 -15.51 -10.37
N TYR A 831 38.90 -15.80 -9.20
CA TYR A 831 38.91 -14.87 -8.06
C TYR A 831 40.08 -15.19 -7.13
N ASP A 832 40.56 -14.17 -6.43
CA ASP A 832 41.56 -14.36 -5.38
C ASP A 832 40.89 -14.91 -4.12
N VAL A 833 41.45 -15.97 -3.55
CA VAL A 833 40.90 -16.61 -2.36
C VAL A 833 41.25 -15.78 -1.13
N ASP A 834 40.25 -15.13 -0.54
CA ASP A 834 40.39 -14.46 0.75
C ASP A 834 40.36 -15.51 1.88
N PHE A 835 41.51 -15.86 2.47
CA PHE A 835 41.56 -16.92 3.49
C PHE A 835 40.75 -16.59 4.75
N SER A 836 40.41 -15.32 4.99
CA SER A 836 39.64 -14.92 6.16
C SER A 836 38.13 -15.24 6.04
N ARG A 837 37.59 -15.24 4.81
CA ARG A 837 36.15 -15.31 4.55
C ARG A 837 35.75 -16.36 3.51
N ALA A 838 36.65 -16.72 2.60
CA ALA A 838 36.39 -17.64 1.51
C ALA A 838 36.72 -19.10 1.84
N ILE A 839 37.15 -19.41 3.07
CA ILE A 839 37.49 -20.79 3.46
C ILE A 839 36.67 -21.19 4.69
N GLU A 840 35.88 -22.24 4.54
CA GLU A 840 35.01 -22.80 5.60
C GLU A 840 35.52 -24.21 6.00
N LEU A 841 35.58 -24.48 7.31
CA LEU A 841 35.82 -25.81 7.86
C LEU A 841 34.49 -26.55 8.02
N ALA A 842 34.41 -27.74 7.44
CA ALA A 842 33.33 -28.70 7.67
C ALA A 842 33.91 -30.08 8.02
N PHE A 843 33.06 -31.00 8.44
CA PHE A 843 33.43 -32.34 8.85
C PHE A 843 32.65 -33.40 8.07
N ARG A 844 33.21 -34.60 7.98
CA ARG A 844 32.58 -35.77 7.37
C ARG A 844 32.62 -36.94 8.34
N ALA A 845 31.54 -37.68 8.49
CA ALA A 845 31.53 -38.91 9.27
C ALA A 845 32.48 -39.98 8.71
N SER A 846 33.12 -40.74 9.61
CA SER A 846 33.94 -41.88 9.24
C SER A 846 33.10 -42.98 8.59
N PRO A 847 33.61 -43.64 7.52
CA PRO A 847 32.99 -44.85 6.96
C PRO A 847 32.77 -45.98 7.99
N ASP A 848 33.54 -45.99 9.08
CA ASP A 848 33.41 -46.97 10.17
C ASP A 848 32.10 -46.79 10.96
N ILE A 849 31.52 -45.58 10.94
CA ILE A 849 30.19 -45.31 11.51
C ILE A 849 29.13 -45.62 10.46
N ARG A 850 29.28 -45.03 9.27
CA ARG A 850 28.43 -45.29 8.11
C ARG A 850 29.11 -44.87 6.81
N ASP A 851 28.91 -45.66 5.76
CA ASP A 851 29.29 -45.27 4.40
C ASP A 851 28.31 -44.20 3.89
N VAL A 852 28.86 -43.06 3.48
CA VAL A 852 28.07 -41.87 3.19
C VAL A 852 27.96 -41.66 1.69
N GLU A 853 26.74 -41.75 1.14
CA GLU A 853 26.50 -41.60 -0.30
C GLU A 853 26.73 -40.14 -0.75
N THR A 854 27.84 -39.87 -1.44
CA THR A 854 28.20 -38.54 -1.97
C THR A 854 27.71 -38.27 -3.39
N ARG A 855 26.83 -39.14 -3.92
CA ARG A 855 26.29 -39.01 -5.27
C ARG A 855 25.35 -37.82 -5.35
N THR A 856 25.38 -37.12 -6.48
CA THR A 856 24.57 -35.91 -6.72
C THR A 856 23.26 -36.27 -7.38
N TYR A 857 22.14 -35.74 -6.88
CA TYR A 857 20.80 -35.92 -7.46
C TYR A 857 20.27 -34.63 -8.12
N CYS A 858 20.89 -33.49 -7.82
CA CYS A 858 20.53 -32.12 -8.14
C CYS A 858 21.70 -31.18 -7.77
N ILE A 859 21.82 -30.03 -8.46
CA ILE A 859 22.88 -29.04 -8.21
C ILE A 859 22.38 -27.59 -8.11
N GLY A 860 21.09 -27.36 -8.35
CA GLY A 860 20.55 -26.01 -8.61
C GLY A 860 19.51 -25.49 -7.63
N GLY A 861 18.99 -26.33 -6.72
CA GLY A 861 17.86 -25.96 -5.85
C GLY A 861 18.22 -24.98 -4.71
N PRO A 862 17.19 -24.37 -4.07
CA PRO A 862 17.36 -23.38 -3.00
C PRO A 862 18.28 -23.81 -1.85
N ALA A 863 18.28 -25.10 -1.48
CA ALA A 863 19.15 -25.64 -0.44
C ALA A 863 20.66 -25.49 -0.73
N HIS A 864 21.06 -25.39 -2.01
CA HIS A 864 22.44 -25.09 -2.37
C HIS A 864 22.77 -23.59 -2.21
N PHE A 865 21.78 -22.70 -2.21
CA PHE A 865 21.93 -21.25 -2.17
C PHE A 865 21.14 -20.62 -1.01
N PRO A 866 21.40 -20.98 0.27
CA PRO A 866 20.56 -20.57 1.41
C PRO A 866 20.54 -19.05 1.68
N HIS A 867 21.51 -18.31 1.14
CA HIS A 867 21.56 -16.84 1.22
C HIS A 867 20.69 -16.16 0.15
N VAL A 868 20.13 -16.91 -0.80
CA VAL A 868 19.34 -16.37 -1.92
C VAL A 868 17.85 -16.60 -1.65
N ALA A 869 17.15 -15.53 -1.26
CA ALA A 869 15.71 -15.55 -0.98
C ALA A 869 14.87 -15.77 -2.24
N ALA A 870 15.33 -15.27 -3.39
CA ALA A 870 14.67 -15.51 -4.66
C ALA A 870 15.68 -15.55 -5.81
N GLN A 871 15.42 -16.42 -6.79
CA GLN A 871 16.14 -16.45 -8.07
C GLN A 871 15.13 -16.59 -9.20
N VAL A 872 15.19 -15.72 -10.19
CA VAL A 872 14.31 -15.75 -11.37
C VAL A 872 15.12 -15.48 -12.64
N ARG A 873 14.66 -16.00 -13.77
CA ARG A 873 15.27 -15.74 -15.08
C ARG A 873 14.44 -14.71 -15.80
N LEU A 874 15.05 -13.62 -16.25
CA LEU A 874 14.33 -12.57 -16.98
C LEU A 874 14.85 -12.50 -18.42
N GLN A 875 13.97 -12.63 -19.41
CA GLN A 875 14.24 -12.43 -20.84
C GLN A 875 14.59 -10.96 -21.15
N PRO A 876 15.14 -10.67 -22.35
CA PRO A 876 15.42 -9.29 -22.75
C PRO A 876 14.17 -8.40 -22.70
N GLY A 877 14.26 -7.24 -22.05
CA GLY A 877 13.14 -6.30 -21.89
C GLY A 877 12.08 -6.73 -20.89
N GLU A 878 12.25 -7.90 -20.26
CA GLU A 878 11.29 -8.45 -19.30
C GLU A 878 11.12 -7.53 -18.09
N ARG A 879 9.86 -7.29 -17.71
CA ARG A 879 9.47 -6.69 -16.43
C ARG A 879 8.69 -7.70 -15.61
N PHE A 880 9.27 -8.18 -14.50
CA PHE A 880 8.72 -9.25 -13.68
C PHE A 880 8.35 -8.77 -12.27
N ALA A 881 7.11 -9.00 -11.86
CA ALA A 881 6.67 -8.80 -10.49
C ALA A 881 7.06 -10.01 -9.61
N LEU A 882 7.96 -9.78 -8.66
CA LEU A 882 8.45 -10.76 -7.71
C LEU A 882 7.82 -10.50 -6.33
N PRO A 883 6.72 -11.18 -5.97
CA PRO A 883 6.22 -11.18 -4.60
C PRO A 883 7.15 -12.03 -3.73
N LEU A 884 7.53 -11.54 -2.55
CA LEU A 884 8.33 -12.30 -1.58
C LEU A 884 8.22 -11.73 -0.17
N THR A 885 8.44 -12.56 0.84
CA THR A 885 8.46 -12.13 2.25
C THR A 885 9.90 -11.89 2.69
N LEU A 886 10.22 -10.67 3.13
CA LEU A 886 11.57 -10.31 3.58
C LEU A 886 11.59 -10.04 5.09
N ALA A 887 12.51 -10.69 5.81
CA ALA A 887 12.82 -10.37 7.21
C ALA A 887 13.65 -9.08 7.30
N PRO A 888 13.66 -8.38 8.46
CA PRO A 888 14.54 -7.22 8.66
C PRO A 888 16.00 -7.57 8.35
N GLY A 889 16.71 -6.64 7.71
CA GLY A 889 18.10 -6.82 7.30
C GLY A 889 18.41 -6.17 5.96
N TYR A 890 19.63 -6.41 5.46
CA TYR A 890 20.07 -5.91 4.17
C TYR A 890 19.99 -7.01 3.11
N TYR A 891 19.58 -6.62 1.90
CA TYR A 891 19.51 -7.50 0.75
C TYR A 891 20.20 -6.86 -0.45
N LEU A 892 20.68 -7.71 -1.34
CA LEU A 892 21.32 -7.37 -2.60
C LEU A 892 20.52 -7.97 -3.74
N VAL A 893 19.94 -7.11 -4.58
CA VAL A 893 19.32 -7.55 -5.83
C VAL A 893 20.33 -7.37 -6.94
N ARG A 894 20.78 -8.48 -7.53
CA ARG A 894 21.79 -8.44 -8.59
C ARG A 894 21.60 -9.53 -9.63
N SER A 895 22.25 -9.32 -10.76
CA SER A 895 22.43 -10.34 -11.77
C SER A 895 23.93 -10.61 -11.95
N PRO A 896 24.40 -11.86 -11.88
CA PRO A 896 25.79 -12.20 -12.18
C PRO A 896 26.24 -11.76 -13.59
N GLN A 897 25.28 -11.56 -14.49
CA GLN A 897 25.51 -11.15 -15.88
C GLN A 897 25.60 -9.62 -16.05
N LEU A 898 25.36 -8.82 -15.00
CA LEU A 898 25.31 -7.36 -15.05
C LEU A 898 26.28 -6.72 -14.05
N PRO A 899 26.83 -5.52 -14.34
CA PRO A 899 27.92 -4.95 -13.56
C PRO A 899 27.49 -4.27 -12.26
N ARG A 900 26.21 -3.92 -12.10
CA ARG A 900 25.69 -3.19 -10.93
C ARG A 900 24.59 -3.96 -10.22
N SER A 901 24.44 -3.66 -8.94
CA SER A 901 23.50 -4.28 -8.01
C SER A 901 22.74 -3.24 -7.22
N HIS A 902 21.53 -3.56 -6.80
CA HIS A 902 20.70 -2.75 -5.92
C HIS A 902 20.82 -3.22 -4.48
N GLU A 903 21.08 -2.30 -3.56
CA GLU A 903 21.00 -2.57 -2.13
C GLU A 903 19.61 -2.22 -1.61
N LEU A 904 19.01 -3.14 -0.87
CA LEU A 904 17.72 -2.95 -0.21
C LEU A 904 17.92 -3.05 1.30
N ARG A 905 17.37 -2.08 2.03
CA ARG A 905 17.29 -2.11 3.49
C ARG A 905 15.87 -2.46 3.91
N VAL A 906 15.69 -3.53 4.65
CA VAL A 906 14.39 -3.96 5.19
C VAL A 906 14.34 -3.65 6.68
N THR A 907 13.41 -2.81 7.11
CA THR A 907 13.23 -2.39 8.49
C THR A 907 12.02 -3.08 9.12
N ALA A 908 11.96 -3.16 10.45
CA ALA A 908 10.81 -3.76 11.13
C ALA A 908 9.48 -3.00 10.96
N SER A 909 9.52 -1.73 10.54
CA SER A 909 8.36 -0.89 10.22
C SER A 909 8.78 0.41 9.51
N GLY A 910 7.83 1.07 8.83
CA GLY A 910 8.00 2.43 8.30
C GLY A 910 8.66 2.54 6.93
N GLY A 911 8.90 1.42 6.24
CA GLY A 911 9.34 1.36 4.85
C GLY A 911 8.20 1.10 3.86
N VAL A 912 8.48 1.23 2.57
CA VAL A 912 7.53 0.89 1.49
C VAL A 912 7.37 -0.63 1.38
N ARG A 913 6.28 -1.10 0.76
CA ARG A 913 6.06 -2.54 0.49
C ARG A 913 6.32 -2.93 -0.96
N ARG A 914 6.59 -1.95 -1.82
CA ARG A 914 6.79 -2.14 -3.25
C ARG A 914 7.93 -1.27 -3.76
N ILE A 915 8.74 -1.83 -4.64
CA ILE A 915 9.83 -1.12 -5.29
C ILE A 915 10.07 -1.64 -6.71
N ASP A 916 10.44 -0.74 -7.62
CA ASP A 916 10.75 -1.05 -9.00
C ASP A 916 12.27 -0.89 -9.23
N LEU A 917 12.90 -1.92 -9.79
CA LEU A 917 14.35 -2.04 -9.91
C LEU A 917 14.76 -2.36 -11.35
N THR A 918 15.45 -1.43 -12.00
CA THR A 918 16.08 -1.66 -13.31
C THR A 918 17.44 -2.32 -13.13
N LEU A 919 17.60 -3.54 -13.61
CA LEU A 919 18.82 -4.33 -13.41
C LEU A 919 20.02 -3.72 -14.15
N GLY A 920 21.19 -3.73 -13.50
CA GLY A 920 22.41 -3.17 -14.08
C GLY A 920 22.54 -1.65 -13.89
N GLU A 921 21.53 -0.99 -13.33
CA GLU A 921 21.63 0.37 -12.80
C GLU A 921 21.94 0.35 -11.29
N SER A 922 22.29 1.52 -10.74
CA SER A 922 22.48 1.70 -9.30
C SER A 922 21.74 2.97 -8.91
N ALA A 923 20.84 2.85 -7.94
CA ALA A 923 20.05 3.94 -7.38
C ALA A 923 19.84 3.69 -5.87
N GLU A 924 19.64 4.76 -5.10
CA GLU A 924 19.19 4.65 -3.71
C GLU A 924 17.74 4.16 -3.66
N ASN A 925 17.53 3.10 -2.89
CA ASN A 925 16.22 2.51 -2.70
C ASN A 925 15.65 2.95 -1.34
N PRO A 926 14.37 3.36 -1.26
CA PRO A 926 13.73 3.60 0.03
C PRO A 926 13.77 2.34 0.89
N PRO A 927 13.80 2.45 2.23
CA PRO A 927 13.71 1.29 3.09
C PRO A 927 12.39 0.57 2.85
N LEU A 928 12.43 -0.76 2.88
CA LEU A 928 11.28 -1.64 2.81
C LEU A 928 10.80 -1.98 4.22
N THR A 929 9.49 -2.20 4.41
CA THR A 929 8.97 -2.76 5.68
C THR A 929 9.09 -4.28 5.67
N ALA A 930 9.45 -4.93 6.76
CA ALA A 930 9.50 -6.40 6.84
C ALA A 930 8.13 -7.06 6.59
N GLY A 931 8.15 -8.31 6.11
CA GLY A 931 6.97 -9.07 5.70
C GLY A 931 6.79 -9.07 4.18
N ASP A 932 5.55 -9.21 3.70
CA ASP A 932 5.26 -9.37 2.27
C ASP A 932 5.56 -8.10 1.46
N GLN A 933 6.45 -8.27 0.48
CA GLN A 933 6.94 -7.25 -0.45
C GLN A 933 6.60 -7.61 -1.89
N LEU A 934 6.56 -6.58 -2.74
CA LEU A 934 6.51 -6.72 -4.19
C LEU A 934 7.67 -5.99 -4.85
N LEU A 935 8.61 -6.74 -5.43
CA LEU A 935 9.74 -6.19 -6.18
C LEU A 935 9.44 -6.29 -7.67
N THR A 936 9.39 -5.18 -8.39
CA THR A 936 9.30 -5.20 -9.85
C THR A 936 10.70 -5.16 -10.44
N LEU A 937 11.12 -6.22 -11.12
CA LEU A 937 12.46 -6.34 -11.71
C LEU A 937 12.38 -6.08 -13.22
N VAL A 938 13.21 -5.18 -13.74
CA VAL A 938 13.29 -4.88 -15.18
C VAL A 938 14.64 -5.33 -15.72
N ASN A 939 14.66 -6.16 -16.76
CA ASN A 939 15.89 -6.53 -17.48
C ASN A 939 16.09 -5.65 -18.72
N PRO A 940 16.92 -4.59 -18.67
CA PRO A 940 17.21 -3.76 -19.84
C PRO A 940 18.20 -4.40 -20.81
N ALA A 941 18.82 -5.54 -20.46
CA ALA A 941 19.84 -6.14 -21.29
C ALA A 941 19.23 -6.85 -22.51
N PRO A 942 19.92 -6.88 -23.68
CA PRO A 942 19.43 -7.55 -24.89
C PRO A 942 19.55 -9.08 -24.82
N ARG A 943 19.64 -9.66 -23.62
CA ARG A 943 19.83 -11.10 -23.36
C ARG A 943 19.08 -11.52 -22.10
N GLU A 944 18.76 -12.81 -21.99
CA GLU A 944 18.25 -13.39 -20.73
C GLU A 944 19.29 -13.18 -19.60
N VAL A 945 18.81 -12.77 -18.42
CA VAL A 945 19.62 -12.61 -17.21
C VAL A 945 19.04 -13.42 -16.06
N VAL A 946 19.91 -13.90 -15.18
CA VAL A 946 19.48 -14.51 -13.90
C VAL A 946 19.54 -13.41 -12.85
N VAL A 947 18.45 -13.20 -12.12
CA VAL A 947 18.36 -12.25 -11.02
C VAL A 947 18.32 -13.00 -9.72
N ARG A 948 19.03 -12.50 -8.72
CA ARG A 948 19.04 -13.00 -7.35
C ARG A 948 18.71 -11.90 -6.37
N VAL A 949 17.86 -12.20 -5.41
CA VAL A 949 17.68 -11.43 -4.18
C VAL A 949 18.43 -12.15 -3.08
N GLU A 950 19.55 -11.59 -2.66
CA GLU A 950 20.50 -12.21 -1.74
C GLU A 950 20.49 -11.48 -0.39
N ARG A 951 20.54 -12.21 0.72
CA ARG A 951 20.79 -11.61 2.04
C ARG A 951 22.22 -11.10 2.09
N ALA A 952 22.41 -9.86 2.57
CA ALA A 952 23.73 -9.28 2.75
C ALA A 952 24.34 -9.76 4.08
N GLY A 953 25.63 -10.11 4.06
CA GLY A 953 26.37 -10.61 5.23
C GLY A 953 27.02 -11.98 4.99
N ASP A 954 28.00 -12.33 5.84
CA ASP A 954 28.63 -13.65 5.82
C ASP A 954 27.62 -14.75 6.16
N ARG A 955 27.90 -15.98 5.72
CA ARG A 955 27.08 -17.16 6.03
C ARG A 955 27.07 -17.33 7.55
N ALA A 956 25.96 -16.97 8.20
CA ALA A 956 25.82 -16.94 9.66
C ALA A 956 26.19 -18.26 10.37
N PHE A 957 26.26 -19.38 9.64
CA PHE A 957 26.54 -20.72 10.14
C PHE A 957 27.86 -21.33 9.66
N ALA A 958 28.74 -20.56 9.01
CA ALA A 958 30.02 -21.06 8.49
C ALA A 958 31.16 -20.88 9.51
N LEU A 959 31.91 -21.95 9.78
CA LEU A 959 33.14 -21.88 10.58
C LEU A 959 34.30 -21.50 9.66
N SER A 960 34.72 -20.23 9.64
CA SER A 960 35.83 -19.80 8.78
C SER A 960 37.16 -20.42 9.21
N ALA A 961 38.10 -20.57 8.27
CA ALA A 961 39.46 -21.02 8.57
C ALA A 961 40.14 -20.12 9.60
N ALA A 962 39.93 -18.81 9.50
CA ALA A 962 40.41 -17.85 10.47
C ALA A 962 39.91 -18.16 11.89
N ARG A 963 38.62 -18.46 12.07
CA ARG A 963 38.03 -18.83 13.37
C ARG A 963 38.44 -20.22 13.85
N ALA A 964 38.59 -21.18 12.94
CA ALA A 964 39.05 -22.53 13.30
C ALA A 964 40.50 -22.50 13.81
N MET A 965 41.41 -21.86 13.08
CA MET A 965 42.84 -21.76 13.44
C MET A 965 43.09 -21.03 14.76
N SER A 966 42.11 -20.29 15.21
CA SER A 966 42.19 -19.44 16.38
C SER A 966 41.70 -20.15 17.66
N SER A 967 40.97 -21.26 17.51
CA SER A 967 40.66 -22.20 18.60
C SER A 967 41.95 -22.77 19.21
N ALA A 968 41.96 -22.93 20.53
CA ALA A 968 43.05 -23.59 21.25
C ALA A 968 43.11 -25.09 20.87
N ALA A 969 41.96 -25.76 20.89
CA ALA A 969 41.84 -27.18 20.55
C ALA A 969 42.33 -27.46 19.13
N PHE A 970 42.00 -26.61 18.14
CA PHE A 970 42.49 -26.79 16.77
C PHE A 970 44.02 -26.74 16.69
N ARG A 971 44.65 -25.76 17.36
CA ARG A 971 46.11 -25.57 17.34
C ARG A 971 46.86 -26.71 18.01
N GLU A 972 46.30 -27.26 19.08
CA GLU A 972 46.87 -28.38 19.82
C GLU A 972 46.71 -29.71 19.07
N LEU A 973 45.51 -30.00 18.57
CA LEU A 973 45.18 -31.29 17.96
C LEU A 973 45.69 -31.44 16.52
N PHE A 974 45.80 -30.33 15.78
CA PHE A 974 46.12 -30.30 14.34
C PHE A 974 47.22 -29.29 13.96
N PRO A 975 48.43 -29.37 14.53
CA PRO A 975 49.53 -28.44 14.24
C PRO A 975 49.95 -28.46 12.75
N ASP A 976 49.83 -29.60 12.07
CA ASP A 976 50.21 -29.77 10.66
C ASP A 976 49.24 -29.12 9.65
N GLN A 977 48.05 -28.73 10.11
CA GLN A 977 47.01 -28.10 9.30
C GLN A 977 47.12 -26.56 9.30
N GLN A 978 48.16 -25.98 9.88
CA GLN A 978 48.37 -24.52 9.87
C GLN A 978 48.98 -24.03 8.54
N LEU A 979 48.69 -22.78 8.18
CA LEU A 979 49.37 -22.10 7.08
C LEU A 979 50.86 -21.92 7.42
N ALA A 980 51.74 -22.00 6.41
CA ALA A 980 53.16 -21.78 6.61
C ALA A 980 53.42 -20.37 7.18
N PRO A 981 54.36 -20.21 8.14
CA PRO A 981 54.72 -18.90 8.67
C PRO A 981 55.09 -17.91 7.56
N GLY A 982 54.45 -16.73 7.53
CA GLY A 982 54.68 -15.69 6.52
C GLY A 982 53.76 -15.72 5.29
N ARG A 983 52.84 -16.69 5.17
CA ARG A 983 51.80 -16.68 4.12
C ARG A 983 50.69 -15.67 4.51
N LEU A 984 50.54 -14.61 3.71
CA LEU A 984 49.48 -13.60 3.88
C LEU A 984 48.09 -14.27 3.82
N LEU A 985 47.19 -13.95 4.76
CA LEU A 985 45.81 -14.45 4.75
C LEU A 985 44.96 -13.76 3.66
N ALA A 986 45.13 -12.46 3.43
CA ALA A 986 44.67 -11.73 2.25
C ALA A 986 45.05 -10.23 2.34
N VAL A 987 45.19 -9.56 1.19
CA VAL A 987 44.92 -8.11 1.09
C VAL A 987 43.46 -7.99 0.65
N THR A 988 42.61 -7.46 1.52
CA THR A 988 41.15 -7.41 1.29
C THR A 988 40.66 -5.96 1.35
N GLN A 989 39.67 -5.63 0.53
CA GLN A 989 38.95 -4.37 0.63
C GLN A 989 37.91 -4.51 1.72
N ALA A 990 38.06 -3.77 2.81
CA ALA A 990 37.09 -3.78 3.90
C ALA A 990 36.67 -2.36 4.28
N THR A 991 35.46 -2.24 4.82
CA THR A 991 35.00 -1.01 5.46
C THR A 991 35.08 -1.19 6.97
N LEU A 992 35.81 -0.31 7.64
CA LEU A 992 35.85 -0.23 9.09
C LEU A 992 34.88 0.81 9.62
N LEU A 993 34.13 0.44 10.65
CA LEU A 993 33.50 1.37 11.59
C LEU A 993 34.31 1.32 12.88
N VAL A 994 34.84 2.46 13.29
CA VAL A 994 35.54 2.63 14.56
C VAL A 994 34.72 3.55 15.45
N ALA A 995 34.54 3.16 16.71
CA ALA A 995 33.74 3.93 17.67
C ALA A 995 34.40 3.97 19.03
N GLN A 996 34.41 5.14 19.67
CA GLN A 996 35.02 5.33 21.00
C GLN A 996 34.10 6.13 21.91
N LEU A 997 33.96 5.68 23.15
CA LEU A 997 33.26 6.43 24.19
C LEU A 997 34.08 7.67 24.59
N ASP A 998 33.48 8.87 24.54
CA ASP A 998 34.15 10.17 24.73
C ASP A 998 34.80 10.29 26.12
N ASP A 999 34.10 9.85 27.17
CA ASP A 999 34.53 9.96 28.56
C ASP A 999 35.29 8.73 29.09
N ALA A 1000 35.68 7.77 28.23
CA ALA A 1000 36.23 6.48 28.68
C ALA A 1000 37.40 6.62 29.67
N GLN A 1001 38.43 7.40 29.33
CA GLN A 1001 39.61 7.56 30.21
C GLN A 1001 39.25 8.22 31.55
N ARG A 1002 38.35 9.21 31.52
CA ARG A 1002 37.87 9.89 32.72
C ARG A 1002 37.01 8.96 33.59
N LEU A 1003 36.17 8.14 32.96
CA LEU A 1003 35.32 7.15 33.61
C LEU A 1003 36.17 6.15 34.42
N PHE A 1004 37.23 5.61 33.83
CA PHE A 1004 38.16 4.70 34.53
C PHE A 1004 38.93 5.41 35.64
N ALA A 1005 39.36 6.67 35.43
CA ALA A 1005 40.09 7.44 36.44
C ALA A 1005 39.24 7.84 37.66
N GLU A 1006 37.97 8.20 37.46
CA GLU A 1006 37.09 8.71 38.52
C GLU A 1006 36.33 7.59 39.27
N LEU A 1007 35.89 6.55 38.56
CA LEU A 1007 35.03 5.50 39.14
C LEU A 1007 35.78 4.22 39.52
N GLY A 1008 37.01 4.05 39.02
CA GLY A 1008 37.77 2.81 39.12
C GLY A 1008 37.23 1.68 38.22
N ASP A 1009 38.08 0.67 37.99
CA ASP A 1009 37.84 -0.37 36.98
C ASP A 1009 36.53 -1.13 37.18
N SER A 1010 36.16 -1.46 38.42
CA SER A 1010 34.96 -2.27 38.72
C SER A 1010 33.64 -1.58 38.37
N LYS A 1011 33.58 -0.25 38.44
CA LYS A 1011 32.38 0.55 38.14
C LYS A 1011 32.37 1.05 36.70
N ALA A 1012 33.54 1.27 36.10
CA ALA A 1012 33.69 1.68 34.71
C ALA A 1012 33.48 0.53 33.71
N PHE A 1013 33.89 -0.70 34.08
CA PHE A 1013 33.83 -1.86 33.19
C PHE A 1013 32.41 -2.18 32.67
N PRO A 1014 31.33 -2.19 33.48
CA PRO A 1014 29.98 -2.48 32.96
C PRO A 1014 29.50 -1.51 31.89
N VAL A 1015 29.91 -0.23 31.96
CA VAL A 1015 29.56 0.79 30.96
C VAL A 1015 30.29 0.52 29.65
N ALA A 1016 31.60 0.27 29.71
CA ALA A 1016 32.40 -0.06 28.53
C ALA A 1016 31.94 -1.39 27.90
N ALA A 1017 31.68 -2.42 28.71
CA ALA A 1017 31.15 -3.70 28.26
C ALA A 1017 29.81 -3.51 27.54
N ARG A 1018 28.91 -2.70 28.10
CA ARG A 1018 27.61 -2.45 27.47
C ARG A 1018 27.72 -1.65 26.18
N PHE A 1019 28.63 -0.67 26.13
CA PHE A 1019 28.95 0.03 24.88
C PHE A 1019 29.42 -0.96 23.79
N PHE A 1020 30.29 -1.91 24.13
CA PHE A 1020 30.75 -2.94 23.19
C PHE A 1020 29.62 -3.85 22.73
N GLU A 1021 28.69 -4.22 23.60
CA GLU A 1021 27.50 -5.00 23.24
C GLU A 1021 26.58 -4.23 22.28
N ILE A 1022 26.39 -2.92 22.48
CA ILE A 1022 25.61 -2.07 21.56
C ILE A 1022 26.28 -1.99 20.19
N VAL A 1023 27.59 -1.70 20.15
CA VAL A 1023 28.35 -1.62 18.89
C VAL A 1023 28.36 -2.96 18.17
N GLY A 1024 28.56 -4.07 18.89
CA GLY A 1024 28.53 -5.42 18.33
C GLY A 1024 27.14 -5.83 17.85
N GLY A 1025 26.08 -5.46 18.58
CA GLY A 1025 24.69 -5.69 18.19
C GLY A 1025 24.33 -4.96 16.90
N LEU A 1026 24.69 -3.68 16.79
CA LEU A 1026 24.51 -2.90 15.56
C LEU A 1026 25.36 -3.44 14.42
N ALA A 1027 26.62 -3.80 14.66
CA ALA A 1027 27.42 -4.43 13.62
C ALA A 1027 26.70 -5.67 13.07
N LYS A 1028 26.23 -6.56 13.94
CA LYS A 1028 25.48 -7.75 13.54
C LYS A 1028 24.18 -7.43 12.79
N GLU A 1029 23.38 -6.48 13.29
CA GLU A 1029 22.12 -6.04 12.67
C GLU A 1029 22.35 -5.51 11.24
N PHE A 1030 23.44 -4.77 11.02
CA PHE A 1030 23.79 -4.16 9.74
C PHE A 1030 24.74 -5.02 8.90
N GLY A 1031 24.92 -6.31 9.23
CA GLY A 1031 25.71 -7.25 8.41
C GLY A 1031 27.24 -7.09 8.50
N GLY A 1032 27.74 -6.49 9.58
CA GLY A 1032 29.15 -6.39 9.96
C GLY A 1032 29.53 -7.30 11.12
N THR A 1033 30.81 -7.29 11.50
CA THR A 1033 31.37 -8.09 12.59
C THR A 1033 32.26 -7.23 13.48
N LEU A 1034 32.13 -7.39 14.81
CA LEU A 1034 33.01 -6.76 15.79
C LEU A 1034 34.38 -7.46 15.82
N LEU A 1035 35.46 -6.72 15.59
CA LEU A 1035 36.82 -7.23 15.51
C LEU A 1035 37.54 -7.14 16.86
N LYS A 1036 37.61 -5.91 17.41
CA LYS A 1036 38.46 -5.59 18.56
C LYS A 1036 37.79 -4.56 19.46
N THR A 1037 38.05 -4.69 20.75
CA THR A 1037 37.67 -3.72 21.78
C THR A 1037 38.88 -3.40 22.65
N PHE A 1038 39.09 -2.12 22.99
CA PHE A 1038 40.22 -1.69 23.82
C PHE A 1038 39.94 -0.35 24.50
N GLY A 1039 39.98 -0.26 25.84
CA GLY A 1039 39.95 1.03 26.56
C GLY A 1039 38.77 1.97 26.21
N GLY A 1040 37.63 1.41 25.80
CA GLY A 1040 36.45 2.16 25.34
C GLY A 1040 36.33 2.33 23.82
N LEU A 1041 37.31 1.88 23.03
CA LEU A 1041 37.29 1.78 21.57
C LEU A 1041 36.69 0.43 21.13
N ALA A 1042 35.89 0.44 20.08
CA ALA A 1042 35.38 -0.71 19.37
C ALA A 1042 35.64 -0.56 17.86
N ILE A 1043 36.06 -1.64 17.21
CA ILE A 1043 36.34 -1.68 15.76
C ILE A 1043 35.50 -2.79 15.14
N CYS A 1044 34.71 -2.45 14.13
CA CYS A 1044 33.88 -3.37 13.36
C CYS A 1044 34.27 -3.36 11.89
N ALA A 1045 34.13 -4.50 11.20
CA ALA A 1045 34.31 -4.61 9.76
C ALA A 1045 33.00 -4.95 9.04
N PHE A 1046 32.83 -4.35 7.86
CA PHE A 1046 31.71 -4.54 6.94
C PHE A 1046 32.24 -4.84 5.53
N GLU A 1047 31.49 -5.64 4.76
CA GLU A 1047 31.80 -5.93 3.35
C GLU A 1047 31.57 -4.70 2.45
N ARG A 1048 30.56 -3.88 2.78
CA ARG A 1048 30.17 -2.72 1.99
C ARG A 1048 30.01 -1.47 2.86
N PRO A 1049 30.25 -0.27 2.30
CA PRO A 1049 30.29 0.94 3.10
C PRO A 1049 28.93 1.46 3.52
N GLY A 1050 27.90 1.22 2.70
CA GLY A 1050 26.53 1.63 3.00
C GLY A 1050 26.04 1.17 4.39
N PRO A 1051 26.00 -0.15 4.65
CA PRO A 1051 25.57 -0.66 5.96
C PRO A 1051 26.43 -0.16 7.13
N ALA A 1052 27.73 0.08 6.91
CA ALA A 1052 28.61 0.64 7.93
C ALA A 1052 28.24 2.09 8.28
N VAL A 1053 27.89 2.91 7.29
CA VAL A 1053 27.41 4.29 7.51
C VAL A 1053 26.08 4.29 8.25
N ASP A 1054 25.14 3.42 7.87
CA ASP A 1054 23.86 3.31 8.56
C ASP A 1054 24.02 2.84 10.03
N ALA A 1055 24.90 1.86 10.28
CA ALA A 1055 25.23 1.43 11.63
C ALA A 1055 25.86 2.56 12.46
N ALA A 1056 26.75 3.34 11.85
CA ALA A 1056 27.38 4.49 12.50
C ALA A 1056 26.38 5.58 12.88
N LEU A 1057 25.42 5.87 12.00
CA LEU A 1057 24.33 6.83 12.27
C LEU A 1057 23.38 6.35 13.37
N ALA A 1058 23.10 5.04 13.43
CA ALA A 1058 22.25 4.45 14.46
C ALA A 1058 22.93 4.38 15.85
N LEU A 1059 24.27 4.30 15.89
CA LEU A 1059 25.03 4.08 17.11
C LEU A 1059 24.81 5.17 18.17
N ALA A 1060 24.79 6.44 17.77
CA ALA A 1060 24.61 7.54 18.72
C ALA A 1060 23.26 7.43 19.47
N ALA A 1061 22.17 7.12 18.74
CA ALA A 1061 20.85 6.94 19.33
C ALA A 1061 20.77 5.70 20.23
N ALA A 1062 21.42 4.59 19.82
CA ALA A 1062 21.42 3.35 20.60
C ALA A 1062 22.19 3.48 21.93
N VAL A 1063 23.32 4.22 21.92
CA VAL A 1063 24.10 4.51 23.13
C VAL A 1063 23.30 5.37 24.11
N ASP A 1064 22.60 6.40 23.61
CA ASP A 1064 21.79 7.29 24.45
C ASP A 1064 20.52 6.60 25.00
N ALA A 1065 19.89 5.73 24.21
CA ALA A 1065 18.68 5.03 24.61
C ALA A 1065 18.89 3.97 25.71
N HIS A 1066 20.12 3.48 25.90
CA HIS A 1066 20.39 2.39 26.83
C HIS A 1066 20.67 2.89 28.26
N PRO A 1067 19.98 2.40 29.31
CA PRO A 1067 20.05 2.97 30.67
C PRO A 1067 21.47 3.08 31.27
N VAL A 1068 22.35 2.14 30.94
CA VAL A 1068 23.74 2.10 31.45
C VAL A 1068 24.64 3.14 30.78
N THR A 1069 24.38 3.46 29.51
CA THR A 1069 25.20 4.37 28.68
C THR A 1069 24.52 5.71 28.40
N ALA A 1070 23.26 5.88 28.84
CA ALA A 1070 22.45 7.08 28.62
C ALA A 1070 23.18 8.37 29.03
N GLY A 1071 23.01 9.42 28.22
CA GLY A 1071 23.66 10.72 28.41
C GLY A 1071 25.14 10.77 28.05
N ARG A 1072 25.75 9.67 27.59
CA ARG A 1072 27.13 9.64 27.11
C ARG A 1072 27.20 9.77 25.60
N LYS A 1073 28.30 10.34 25.13
CA LYS A 1073 28.57 10.51 23.70
C LYS A 1073 29.66 9.55 23.24
N CYS A 1074 29.65 9.25 21.96
CA CYS A 1074 30.72 8.52 21.31
C CYS A 1074 31.22 9.28 20.07
N HIS A 1075 32.48 9.06 19.75
CA HIS A 1075 33.08 9.39 18.47
C HIS A 1075 32.87 8.19 17.56
N VAL A 1076 32.51 8.43 16.30
CA VAL A 1076 32.33 7.34 15.34
C VAL A 1076 32.95 7.75 14.01
N ALA A 1077 33.75 6.89 13.39
CA ALA A 1077 34.27 7.11 12.05
C ALA A 1077 34.13 5.87 11.16
N VAL A 1078 33.90 6.10 9.87
CA VAL A 1078 33.81 5.06 8.85
C VAL A 1078 34.86 5.30 7.77
N HIS A 1079 35.66 4.27 7.51
CA HIS A 1079 36.72 4.30 6.52
C HIS A 1079 36.75 3.01 5.69
N ARG A 1080 37.18 3.13 4.43
CA ARG A 1080 37.28 1.99 3.51
C ARG A 1080 38.62 2.03 2.78
N GLY A 1081 39.26 0.87 2.66
CA GLY A 1081 40.47 0.72 1.88
C GLY A 1081 41.02 -0.71 1.88
N PRO A 1082 42.11 -0.96 1.14
CA PRO A 1082 42.79 -2.25 1.14
C PRO A 1082 43.55 -2.45 2.46
N MET A 1083 43.38 -3.61 3.09
CA MET A 1083 44.00 -3.90 4.38
C MET A 1083 44.45 -5.35 4.46
N MET A 1084 45.48 -5.59 5.27
CA MET A 1084 45.94 -6.94 5.56
C MET A 1084 45.09 -7.52 6.67
N ALA A 1085 44.48 -8.67 6.43
CA ALA A 1085 43.82 -9.43 7.47
C ALA A 1085 44.83 -10.43 8.07
N LEU A 1086 44.89 -10.51 9.40
CA LEU A 1086 45.71 -11.48 10.13
C LEU A 1086 44.88 -12.08 11.27
N THR A 1087 45.12 -13.34 11.65
CA THR A 1087 44.51 -13.90 12.86
C THR A 1087 45.45 -13.73 14.05
N GLN A 1088 44.98 -13.06 15.10
CA GLN A 1088 45.72 -12.92 16.36
C GLN A 1088 44.83 -13.33 17.53
N GLY A 1089 45.26 -14.35 18.29
CA GLY A 1089 44.65 -14.73 19.57
C GLY A 1089 43.17 -15.13 19.53
N GLY A 1090 42.68 -15.78 18.47
CA GLY A 1090 41.26 -16.15 18.41
C GLY A 1090 40.46 -15.40 17.34
N ARG A 1091 40.95 -14.24 16.87
CA ARG A 1091 40.12 -13.28 16.13
C ARG A 1091 40.82 -12.76 14.88
N LEU A 1092 40.01 -12.40 13.88
CA LEU A 1092 40.46 -11.68 12.71
C LEU A 1092 40.79 -10.24 13.13
N ASP A 1093 42.04 -9.85 13.00
CA ASP A 1093 42.50 -8.48 13.20
C ASP A 1093 42.98 -7.92 11.85
N TYR A 1094 42.82 -6.62 11.67
CA TYR A 1094 43.21 -5.97 10.42
C TYR A 1094 44.38 -5.04 10.71
N PHE A 1095 45.34 -5.01 9.78
CA PHE A 1095 46.55 -4.23 9.87
C PHE A 1095 46.82 -3.46 8.59
N GLY A 1096 47.64 -2.42 8.72
CA GLY A 1096 48.10 -1.60 7.62
C GLY A 1096 47.57 -0.16 7.68
N GLN A 1097 48.01 0.64 6.72
CA GLN A 1097 47.79 2.08 6.69
C GLN A 1097 46.31 2.48 6.81
N ASN A 1098 45.38 1.70 6.25
CA ASN A 1098 43.95 2.01 6.30
C ASN A 1098 43.32 1.81 7.69
N VAL A 1099 43.91 0.98 8.57
CA VAL A 1099 43.50 0.89 9.98
C VAL A 1099 43.89 2.17 10.72
N GLU A 1100 45.14 2.59 10.54
CA GLU A 1100 45.67 3.82 11.14
C GLU A 1100 44.89 5.05 10.65
N LEU A 1101 44.52 5.10 9.37
CA LEU A 1101 43.66 6.16 8.82
C LEU A 1101 42.26 6.15 9.44
N ALA A 1102 41.67 4.98 9.70
CA ALA A 1102 40.38 4.89 10.38
C ALA A 1102 40.46 5.44 11.82
N LEU A 1103 41.52 5.09 12.56
CA LEU A 1103 41.76 5.60 13.92
C LEU A 1103 42.08 7.10 13.93
N ALA A 1104 42.87 7.59 12.96
CA ALA A 1104 43.14 9.02 12.80
C ALA A 1104 41.87 9.81 12.44
N ALA A 1105 40.99 9.23 11.62
CA ALA A 1105 39.69 9.80 11.32
C ALA A 1105 38.83 9.91 12.59
N LEU A 1106 38.78 8.85 13.41
CA LEU A 1106 38.05 8.86 14.69
C LEU A 1106 38.50 9.99 15.62
N ALA A 1107 39.82 10.17 15.77
CA ALA A 1107 40.38 11.22 16.63
C ALA A 1107 40.02 12.64 16.17
N SER A 1108 39.66 12.81 14.90
CA SER A 1108 39.29 14.10 14.31
C SER A 1108 37.78 14.37 14.39
N VAL A 1109 36.97 13.38 14.78
CA VAL A 1109 35.50 13.49 14.83
C VAL A 1109 35.06 14.04 16.19
N PRO A 1110 34.22 15.09 16.25
CA PRO A 1110 33.63 15.56 17.50
C PRO A 1110 32.67 14.54 18.15
N ALA A 1111 32.62 14.50 19.48
CA ALA A 1111 31.75 13.60 20.24
C ALA A 1111 30.27 13.81 19.89
N GLY A 1112 29.56 12.70 19.65
CA GLY A 1112 28.15 12.69 19.24
C GLY A 1112 27.93 12.92 17.74
N THR A 1113 28.99 12.90 16.94
CA THR A 1113 28.90 13.00 15.47
C THR A 1113 29.58 11.81 14.79
N VAL A 1114 29.26 11.61 13.51
CA VAL A 1114 29.79 10.51 12.69
C VAL A 1114 30.69 11.08 11.60
N GLY A 1115 31.90 10.57 11.48
CA GLY A 1115 32.85 10.90 10.44
C GLY A 1115 32.86 9.90 9.30
N VAL A 1116 32.73 10.35 8.05
CA VAL A 1116 32.79 9.49 6.87
C VAL A 1116 33.90 9.97 5.94
N THR A 1117 34.94 9.17 5.77
CA THR A 1117 36.11 9.55 4.95
C THR A 1117 35.77 9.68 3.46
N GLN A 1118 36.57 10.45 2.71
CA GLN A 1118 36.42 10.61 1.25
C GLN A 1118 36.29 9.26 0.51
N ALA A 1119 37.10 8.27 0.87
CA ALA A 1119 37.08 6.94 0.26
C ALA A 1119 35.72 6.22 0.41
N VAL A 1120 35.00 6.52 1.50
CA VAL A 1120 33.64 6.00 1.75
C VAL A 1120 32.61 6.82 0.98
N CYS A 1121 32.79 8.14 0.91
CA CYS A 1121 31.90 9.05 0.19
C CYS A 1121 31.92 8.84 -1.34
N GLN A 1122 33.01 8.30 -1.88
CA GLN A 1122 33.15 7.98 -3.31
C GLN A 1122 32.37 6.72 -3.74
N ASP A 1123 31.89 5.92 -2.78
CA ASP A 1123 30.99 4.81 -3.10
C ASP A 1123 29.63 5.38 -3.54
N ALA A 1124 29.20 5.01 -4.76
CA ALA A 1124 27.98 5.53 -5.35
C ALA A 1124 26.74 5.29 -4.46
N GLY A 1125 26.70 4.16 -3.75
CA GLY A 1125 25.62 3.83 -2.83
C GLY A 1125 25.62 4.64 -1.54
N VAL A 1126 26.75 5.29 -1.19
CA VAL A 1126 26.88 6.15 -0.01
C VAL A 1126 26.64 7.62 -0.36
N ALA A 1127 27.17 8.10 -1.49
CA ALA A 1127 27.04 9.50 -1.91
C ALA A 1127 25.58 9.99 -1.89
N GLU A 1128 24.65 9.15 -2.35
CA GLU A 1128 23.22 9.45 -2.35
C GLU A 1128 22.62 9.47 -0.94
N ARG A 1129 22.97 8.51 -0.06
CA ARG A 1129 22.53 8.48 1.36
C ARG A 1129 22.88 9.74 2.11
N LEU A 1130 24.09 10.27 1.86
CA LEU A 1130 24.58 11.45 2.52
C LEU A 1130 23.73 12.68 2.19
N THR A 1131 23.09 12.78 1.02
CA THR A 1131 22.24 13.94 0.66
C THR A 1131 21.06 14.17 1.60
N ARG A 1132 20.61 13.15 2.33
CA ARG A 1132 19.47 13.20 3.25
C ARG A 1132 19.84 13.54 4.69
N VAL A 1133 21.14 13.59 5.01
CA VAL A 1133 21.61 14.02 6.33
C VAL A 1133 21.65 15.55 6.33
N PRO A 1134 20.77 16.23 7.08
CA PRO A 1134 20.55 17.68 6.93
C PRO A 1134 21.73 18.54 7.44
N GLU A 1135 22.54 18.00 8.35
CA GLU A 1135 23.69 18.71 8.92
C GLU A 1135 24.99 18.01 8.55
N GLN A 1136 25.71 18.59 7.59
CA GLN A 1136 27.00 18.12 7.08
C GLN A 1136 28.07 19.20 7.21
N GLY A 1137 29.22 18.83 7.77
CA GLY A 1137 30.44 19.64 7.79
C GLY A 1137 31.58 18.89 7.12
N MET A 1138 32.65 19.59 6.73
CA MET A 1138 33.86 18.95 6.20
C MET A 1138 35.00 19.13 7.20
N LEU A 1139 35.66 18.02 7.55
CA LEU A 1139 36.82 18.00 8.44
C LEU A 1139 38.07 17.60 7.65
N PRO A 1140 39.23 18.22 7.93
CA PRO A 1140 40.49 17.81 7.33
C PRO A 1140 40.93 16.46 7.87
N LEU A 1141 41.49 15.61 6.99
CA LEU A 1141 42.16 14.36 7.35
C LEU A 1141 43.52 14.33 6.64
N ALA A 1142 44.55 13.72 7.23
CA ALA A 1142 45.88 13.73 6.64
C ALA A 1142 45.87 13.21 5.18
N GLY A 1143 46.13 14.10 4.21
CA GLY A 1143 46.11 13.79 2.77
C GLY A 1143 44.73 13.61 2.14
N SER A 1144 43.63 13.92 2.84
CA SER A 1144 42.25 13.75 2.36
C SER A 1144 41.26 14.66 3.15
N TRP A 1145 39.97 14.37 3.08
CA TRP A 1145 38.91 15.02 3.85
C TRP A 1145 37.89 13.98 4.32
N MET A 1146 37.08 14.35 5.30
CA MET A 1146 35.95 13.55 5.76
C MET A 1146 34.72 14.42 5.98
N LEU A 1147 33.54 13.85 5.72
CA LEU A 1147 32.26 14.47 6.06
C LEU A 1147 31.92 14.18 7.52
N GLN A 1148 31.60 15.22 8.26
CA GLN A 1148 31.01 15.16 9.58
C GLN A 1148 29.49 15.16 9.44
N LEU A 1149 28.85 14.14 9.98
CA LEU A 1149 27.41 13.94 9.98
C LEU A 1149 26.88 14.07 11.40
N ARG A 1150 25.80 14.81 11.59
CA ARG A 1150 25.07 14.80 12.86
C ARG A 1150 23.88 13.83 12.78
N PRO A 1151 23.81 12.81 13.65
CA PRO A 1151 22.66 11.92 13.73
C PRO A 1151 21.40 12.72 14.08
N VAL A 1152 20.32 12.53 13.32
CA VAL A 1152 19.01 13.11 13.66
C VAL A 1152 18.38 12.24 14.73
N ALA A 1153 17.99 12.83 15.86
CA ALA A 1153 17.28 12.13 16.93
C ALA A 1153 15.92 11.62 16.43
N THR A 1154 15.85 10.37 15.97
CA THR A 1154 14.56 9.71 15.76
C THR A 1154 13.96 9.42 17.12
N ALA A 1155 12.85 10.07 17.45
CA ALA A 1155 12.09 9.80 18.66
C ALA A 1155 11.84 8.28 18.77
N PRO A 1156 12.09 7.64 19.93
CA PRO A 1156 11.87 6.22 20.08
C PRO A 1156 10.39 5.93 19.80
N SER A 1157 10.13 5.03 18.84
CA SER A 1157 8.79 4.49 18.67
C SER A 1157 8.43 3.80 19.98
N LYS A 1158 7.42 4.30 20.68
CA LYS A 1158 6.79 3.56 21.78
C LYS A 1158 6.25 2.25 21.19
N ARG A 1159 7.01 1.15 21.31
CA ARG A 1159 6.49 -0.22 21.21
C ARG A 1159 6.42 -0.78 22.62
N GLY A 1160 5.22 -1.14 23.03
CA GLY A 1160 4.97 -2.16 24.05
C GLY A 1160 4.90 -3.53 23.41
#